data_AF-A0A813AV47-F1
#
_entry.id   AF-A0A813AV47-F1
#
_cell.length_a   1.000
_cell.length_b   1.000
_cell.length_c   1.000
_cell.angle_alpha   90.00
_cell.angle_beta   90.00
_cell.angle_gamma   90.00
#
_symmetry.space_group_name_H-M   'P 1'
#
loop_
_entity.id
_entity.type
_entity.pdbx_description
1 polymer ?
#
loop_
_entity_poly.entity_id
_entity_poly.type
_entity_poly.pdbx_seq_one_letter_code
_entity_poly.pdbx_strand_id
1 'polypeptide(L)'
;MSFKFNIHNIPLLATVPSGWLDDQESLRSSTKPELQVRGLLLGLGTNASTAKGRVAAFFGERFAPVRSTMTETPQKTRQVAADVEKDPGAAAAAVPAPAEGSDPEWTPSERSEVRDEEDSEVATPECSLSPGESLIVAHLSWRAAATALQHSLDVASVYIASAMGGDTPLRWDEIHACDLEKLEDRLDDVLRGLLRGLEACDLRLNRLSVELDCLDDGEAEGLFGSEGKLKEDLEEIQAVRAEVAEFAKRSRHWEASASRALGHIVGIEAISDFVGEAVPSLDDFVAHCGDFAARRRAAVARAKAAIEVADASERATAVAMLQDALSPSSRVDFPRVTEICQRVADRPDEAAPSAAVLWAAMSSSSDSDSESPKKQLKALTIAHELLYDDRVLSAFAALETAPLRGLEALPPGSVLGKPAEEAVRMLAAEVRRRVEEKQDTVARSSRRRATWSFPSLSRGRSLGAAESSPRQPRLQSSKSAPLEAPPEPDLEGPEALLRQLRRWGSWYHIRGDQERQILGELRQRFLSLLNNLARVAEELDCLDDGSSGIDLRAVVAQLQPFLLSGSDLQARACAWCQALEASQQRAGPSSPVATSPLSSGSSVDVEVPTLEPEHLADFLEEALAAFASLSRRLRGCAALRREVVEQAKARIEAGPIDGFEVLPKGDGSGWS
;
A
#
# COMPACT_ATOMS: atom_id res chain seq x y z
N MET A 1 -6.36 -34.04 25.79
CA MET A 1 -5.34 -34.48 26.76
C MET A 1 -4.64 -33.23 27.27
N SER A 2 -4.87 -32.82 28.52
CA SER A 2 -4.21 -31.64 29.11
C SER A 2 -2.87 -32.06 29.71
N PHE A 3 -1.77 -31.60 29.14
CA PHE A 3 -0.45 -31.69 29.78
C PHE A 3 -0.21 -30.42 30.59
N LYS A 4 -0.02 -30.58 31.90
CA LYS A 4 0.53 -29.53 32.78
C LYS A 4 2.06 -29.67 32.75
N PHE A 5 2.76 -28.68 32.23
CA PHE A 5 4.21 -28.57 32.42
C PHE A 5 4.49 -28.08 33.85
N ASN A 6 5.31 -28.82 34.59
CA ASN A 6 5.79 -28.46 35.91
C ASN A 6 7.29 -28.18 35.79
N ILE A 7 7.67 -26.90 35.76
CA ILE A 7 9.05 -26.44 35.52
C ILE A 7 9.68 -26.09 36.87
N HIS A 8 10.05 -27.12 37.65
CA HIS A 8 10.90 -26.96 38.83
C HIS A 8 11.91 -28.12 38.86
N ASN A 9 12.98 -27.98 38.07
CA ASN A 9 14.34 -28.50 38.28
C ASN A 9 15.03 -28.71 36.93
N ILE A 10 15.86 -27.75 36.52
CA ILE A 10 16.95 -28.00 35.57
C ILE A 10 18.21 -27.38 36.21
N PRO A 11 19.28 -28.15 36.44
CA PRO A 11 20.52 -27.64 37.01
C PRO A 11 21.28 -26.80 35.99
N LEU A 12 21.67 -25.58 36.40
CA LEU A 12 22.56 -24.66 35.69
C LEU A 12 23.97 -25.26 35.56
N LEU A 13 24.37 -25.62 34.34
CA LEU A 13 25.77 -25.73 33.93
C LEU A 13 25.90 -25.27 32.48
N ALA A 14 26.42 -24.06 32.26
CA ALA A 14 26.91 -23.65 30.96
C ALA A 14 28.11 -22.71 31.12
N THR A 15 29.29 -23.23 30.78
CA THR A 15 30.50 -22.49 30.46
C THR A 15 30.33 -21.75 29.14
N VAL A 16 30.67 -20.45 29.12
CA VAL A 16 30.66 -19.57 27.95
C VAL A 16 31.92 -19.82 27.09
N PRO A 17 31.82 -20.04 25.77
CA PRO A 17 32.95 -19.88 24.87
C PRO A 17 33.05 -18.43 24.39
N SER A 18 34.16 -17.79 24.74
CA SER A 18 34.59 -16.50 24.20
C SER A 18 35.16 -16.66 22.79
N GLY A 19 34.71 -15.81 21.86
CA GLY A 19 35.45 -15.60 20.62
C GLY A 19 34.61 -15.22 19.41
N TRP A 20 33.99 -14.03 19.41
CA TRP A 20 33.50 -13.37 18.21
C TRP A 20 33.59 -11.85 18.41
N LEU A 21 34.76 -11.27 18.12
CA LEU A 21 35.00 -9.83 17.94
C LEU A 21 36.39 -9.69 17.30
N ASP A 22 36.45 -9.80 15.98
CA ASP A 22 37.55 -9.29 15.14
C ASP A 22 37.06 -9.35 13.69
N ASP A 23 36.47 -8.25 13.20
CA ASP A 23 36.42 -7.87 11.79
C ASP A 23 35.64 -6.55 11.65
N GLN A 24 36.23 -5.44 12.12
CA GLN A 24 35.81 -4.06 11.75
C GLN A 24 36.99 -3.06 11.83
N GLU A 25 38.16 -3.44 11.32
CA GLU A 25 39.26 -2.49 11.05
C GLU A 25 39.77 -2.65 9.62
N SER A 26 38.98 -2.25 8.64
CA SER A 26 39.49 -1.93 7.30
C SER A 26 38.46 -1.10 6.55
N LEU A 27 38.43 0.22 6.78
CA LEU A 27 37.94 1.27 5.85
C LEU A 27 38.06 2.66 6.52
N ARG A 28 39.28 3.10 6.82
CA ARG A 28 39.58 4.51 7.10
C ARG A 28 40.94 4.90 6.51
N SER A 29 40.95 5.31 5.24
CA SER A 29 42.02 6.15 4.71
C SER A 29 41.59 6.85 3.43
N SER A 30 41.94 8.14 3.33
CA SER A 30 41.73 9.06 2.19
C SER A 30 40.36 9.76 2.26
N THR A 31 40.26 11.06 2.56
CA THR A 31 40.90 12.18 1.85
C THR A 31 41.07 13.42 2.75
N LYS A 32 42.10 14.23 2.48
CA LYS A 32 42.33 15.58 3.05
C LYS A 32 41.44 16.61 2.34
N PRO A 33 40.97 17.69 3.01
CA PRO A 33 40.45 18.86 2.32
C PRO A 33 41.52 19.95 2.16
N GLU A 34 41.62 20.45 0.94
CA GLU A 34 42.43 21.60 0.54
C GLU A 34 41.62 22.89 0.76
N LEU A 35 42.22 23.85 1.46
CA LEU A 35 41.70 25.19 1.69
C LEU A 35 41.72 26.01 0.39
N GLN A 36 40.59 26.61 0.01
CA GLN A 36 40.59 27.80 -0.83
C GLN A 36 39.67 28.90 -0.28
N VAL A 37 40.30 30.07 -0.14
CA VAL A 37 39.78 31.36 0.32
C VAL A 37 39.18 32.12 -0.87
N ARG A 38 37.97 32.69 -0.71
CA ARG A 38 37.44 33.93 -1.33
C ARG A 38 35.92 34.01 -1.02
N GLY A 39 35.31 35.14 -0.69
CA GLY A 39 35.77 36.52 -0.58
C GLY A 39 34.71 37.38 0.12
N LEU A 40 35.18 38.48 0.71
CA LEU A 40 34.37 39.55 1.29
C LEU A 40 33.41 40.17 0.27
N LEU A 41 32.22 40.53 0.74
CA LEU A 41 31.45 41.67 0.23
C LEU A 41 30.70 42.35 1.39
N LEU A 42 31.11 43.59 1.67
CA LEU A 42 30.46 44.57 2.53
C LEU A 42 29.31 45.24 1.77
N GLY A 43 28.23 45.59 2.49
CA GLY A 43 27.27 46.57 1.98
C GLY A 43 26.00 46.76 2.82
N LEU A 44 26.01 47.77 3.71
CA LEU A 44 24.96 48.78 4.00
C LEU A 44 23.50 48.26 4.18
N GLY A 45 22.79 48.40 5.30
CA GLY A 45 22.69 49.51 6.26
C GLY A 45 21.39 50.29 6.03
N THR A 46 20.38 50.15 6.92
CA THR A 46 19.37 51.20 7.24
C THR A 46 18.74 50.98 8.61
N ASN A 47 18.47 52.09 9.28
CA ASN A 47 18.11 52.29 10.69
C ASN A 47 16.60 52.25 10.99
N ALA A 48 16.29 52.05 12.29
CA ALA A 48 15.24 52.71 13.10
C ALA A 48 13.76 52.36 12.79
N SER A 49 12.80 52.34 13.73
CA SER A 49 12.74 52.46 15.20
C SER A 49 11.33 52.05 15.68
N THR A 50 11.19 51.93 17.01
CA THR A 50 9.98 52.20 17.82
C THR A 50 8.79 51.22 17.80
N ALA A 51 8.59 50.51 18.92
CA ALA A 51 7.37 50.62 19.73
C ALA A 51 7.58 50.10 21.18
N LYS A 52 7.33 50.98 22.16
CA LYS A 52 7.15 50.68 23.59
C LYS A 52 5.68 50.33 23.84
N GLY A 53 5.37 49.34 24.69
CA GLY A 53 4.03 49.24 25.27
C GLY A 53 3.67 47.97 26.06
N ARG A 54 3.90 48.00 27.38
CA ARG A 54 3.10 47.43 28.50
C ARG A 54 2.59 45.96 28.49
N VAL A 55 3.18 45.21 29.42
CA VAL A 55 2.59 44.32 30.47
C VAL A 55 1.07 44.35 30.67
N ALA A 56 0.40 43.19 30.65
CA ALA A 56 -0.32 42.57 31.78
C ALA A 56 -1.05 41.25 31.43
N ALA A 57 -0.78 40.22 32.25
CA ALA A 57 -1.60 39.08 32.72
C ALA A 57 -2.70 38.45 31.83
N PHE A 58 -2.72 37.11 31.74
CA PHE A 58 -3.87 36.28 32.15
C PHE A 58 -3.51 34.77 32.16
N PHE A 59 -3.59 34.16 33.35
CA PHE A 59 -3.67 32.72 33.60
C PHE A 59 -5.06 32.45 34.19
N GLY A 60 -5.71 31.35 33.80
CA GLY A 60 -6.95 30.84 34.41
C GLY A 60 -7.97 30.39 33.36
N GLU A 61 -8.01 29.09 33.01
CA GLU A 61 -8.79 28.03 33.68
C GLU A 61 -10.25 27.89 33.17
N ARG A 62 -10.52 26.79 32.43
CA ARG A 62 -11.47 25.69 32.74
C ARG A 62 -12.32 25.16 31.55
N PHE A 63 -12.23 23.83 31.40
CA PHE A 63 -13.21 22.87 30.84
C PHE A 63 -14.64 23.15 31.38
N ALA A 64 -15.80 22.88 30.73
CA ALA A 64 -16.34 21.77 29.93
C ALA A 64 -17.76 22.20 29.40
N PRO A 65 -18.70 21.33 28.92
CA PRO A 65 -18.66 20.24 27.91
C PRO A 65 -19.76 20.37 26.81
N VAL A 66 -19.58 19.56 25.73
CA VAL A 66 -20.55 18.83 24.89
C VAL A 66 -21.96 19.42 24.63
N ARG A 67 -22.29 19.63 23.34
CA ARG A 67 -23.61 19.28 22.78
C ARG A 67 -23.55 18.89 21.30
N SER A 68 -23.89 17.63 21.06
CA SER A 68 -24.15 16.98 19.77
C SER A 68 -25.50 17.45 19.20
N THR A 69 -25.55 17.76 17.90
CA THR A 69 -26.79 17.69 17.10
C THR A 69 -26.47 17.19 15.69
N MET A 70 -27.03 16.03 15.38
CA MET A 70 -27.25 15.47 14.05
C MET A 70 -28.15 16.38 13.19
N THR A 71 -27.91 16.40 11.88
CA THR A 71 -28.91 16.54 10.79
C THR A 71 -28.20 16.14 9.50
N GLU A 72 -28.48 14.96 8.94
CA GLU A 72 -29.45 14.72 7.85
C GLU A 72 -28.96 15.15 6.46
N THR A 73 -28.60 14.14 5.67
CA THR A 73 -28.47 14.13 4.20
C THR A 73 -29.81 14.34 3.50
N PRO A 74 -29.83 14.90 2.28
CA PRO A 74 -30.86 14.55 1.31
C PRO A 74 -30.27 13.91 0.04
N GLN A 75 -30.75 12.68 -0.21
CA GLN A 75 -30.77 12.05 -1.53
C GLN A 75 -31.63 12.87 -2.50
N LYS A 76 -31.23 12.95 -3.78
CA LYS A 76 -32.09 13.44 -4.85
C LYS A 76 -32.03 12.51 -6.08
N THR A 77 -33.09 11.73 -6.24
CA THR A 77 -33.38 10.91 -7.42
C THR A 77 -34.13 11.70 -8.50
N ARG A 78 -33.58 11.66 -9.72
CA ARG A 78 -34.16 11.31 -11.04
C ARG A 78 -35.43 11.99 -11.62
N GLN A 79 -35.39 12.10 -12.96
CA GLN A 79 -36.49 12.04 -13.97
C GLN A 79 -37.29 13.35 -14.17
N VAL A 80 -37.73 13.83 -15.34
CA VAL A 80 -38.12 13.34 -16.70
C VAL A 80 -37.95 14.59 -17.64
N ALA A 81 -37.69 14.58 -18.95
CA ALA A 81 -38.58 14.17 -20.04
C ALA A 81 -37.93 14.44 -21.42
N ALA A 82 -38.26 13.57 -22.37
CA ALA A 82 -38.09 13.74 -23.81
C ALA A 82 -39.20 14.65 -24.40
N ASP A 83 -38.99 15.23 -25.59
CA ASP A 83 -39.77 14.90 -26.80
C ASP A 83 -39.58 15.85 -28.01
N VAL A 84 -39.61 15.24 -29.22
CA VAL A 84 -40.29 15.71 -30.48
C VAL A 84 -39.61 16.87 -31.27
N GLU A 85 -39.47 16.96 -32.61
CA GLU A 85 -39.96 16.36 -33.88
C GLU A 85 -38.95 16.81 -34.99
N LYS A 86 -38.42 15.99 -35.92
CA LYS A 86 -38.93 15.50 -37.23
C LYS A 86 -39.01 16.50 -38.42
N ASP A 87 -38.09 16.31 -39.38
CA ASP A 87 -38.22 16.32 -40.88
C ASP A 87 -38.59 17.62 -41.66
N PRO A 88 -38.46 17.66 -43.02
CA PRO A 88 -37.35 17.29 -43.92
C PRO A 88 -37.18 18.28 -45.12
N GLY A 89 -36.28 18.04 -46.08
CA GLY A 89 -36.48 18.57 -47.46
C GLY A 89 -35.28 18.81 -48.38
N ALA A 90 -35.05 17.82 -49.25
CA ALA A 90 -34.46 17.79 -50.61
C ALA A 90 -34.11 19.10 -51.38
N ALA A 91 -33.01 19.06 -52.15
CA ALA A 91 -33.03 19.22 -53.61
C ALA A 91 -31.65 18.94 -54.27
N ALA A 92 -31.70 18.25 -55.41
CA ALA A 92 -30.58 17.88 -56.27
C ALA A 92 -30.18 18.99 -57.26
N ALA A 93 -28.93 18.96 -57.76
CA ALA A 93 -28.60 18.76 -59.18
C ALA A 93 -27.23 19.38 -59.61
N ALA A 94 -26.65 18.70 -60.60
CA ALA A 94 -25.77 19.18 -61.68
C ALA A 94 -24.25 19.02 -61.55
N VAL A 95 -23.77 18.06 -62.36
CA VAL A 95 -22.41 17.85 -62.88
C VAL A 95 -22.16 18.84 -64.05
N PRO A 96 -20.93 19.33 -64.28
CA PRO A 96 -20.12 18.80 -65.39
C PRO A 96 -18.62 18.63 -65.07
N ALA A 97 -18.02 17.62 -65.72
CA ALA A 97 -16.57 17.33 -65.78
C ALA A 97 -15.87 18.19 -66.87
N PRO A 98 -14.59 17.92 -67.21
CA PRO A 98 -13.37 18.07 -66.42
C PRO A 98 -12.40 19.07 -67.09
N ALA A 99 -11.42 19.60 -66.36
CA ALA A 99 -10.30 20.33 -66.94
C ALA A 99 -8.98 19.88 -66.32
N GLU A 100 -8.01 19.74 -67.22
CA GLU A 100 -6.65 19.26 -67.05
C GLU A 100 -5.78 20.17 -66.17
N GLY A 101 -4.82 19.55 -65.48
CA GLY A 101 -3.49 20.12 -65.36
C GLY A 101 -3.14 20.84 -64.06
N SER A 102 -1.85 20.70 -63.74
CA SER A 102 -1.02 21.46 -62.78
C SER A 102 -1.14 21.11 -61.29
N ASP A 103 -0.12 20.37 -60.82
CA ASP A 103 0.38 20.38 -59.45
C ASP A 103 0.69 21.82 -58.98
N PRO A 104 0.32 22.19 -57.74
CA PRO A 104 1.03 23.24 -57.02
C PRO A 104 1.61 22.71 -55.70
N GLU A 105 2.93 22.70 -55.69
CA GLU A 105 3.85 23.01 -54.60
C GLU A 105 3.19 23.68 -53.37
N TRP A 106 3.16 22.95 -52.26
CA TRP A 106 2.59 23.40 -50.99
C TRP A 106 3.66 24.18 -50.19
N THR A 107 3.55 25.50 -50.15
CA THR A 107 4.23 26.35 -49.15
C THR A 107 3.28 26.63 -47.99
N PRO A 108 3.69 26.43 -46.72
CA PRO A 108 2.84 26.77 -45.58
C PRO A 108 3.03 28.25 -45.20
N SER A 109 2.00 29.06 -45.46
CA SER A 109 1.84 30.40 -44.89
C SER A 109 0.79 30.38 -43.78
N GLU A 110 1.09 31.14 -42.72
CA GLU A 110 0.17 31.84 -41.82
C GLU A 110 -0.62 30.98 -40.81
N ARG A 111 0.03 30.74 -39.65
CA ARG A 111 -0.68 30.55 -38.39
C ARG A 111 -1.09 31.90 -37.83
N SER A 112 -2.41 32.06 -37.73
CA SER A 112 -3.13 33.08 -36.97
C SER A 112 -2.61 33.16 -35.52
N GLU A 113 -2.13 34.34 -35.13
CA GLU A 113 -1.95 34.73 -33.74
C GLU A 113 -3.33 34.82 -33.07
N VAL A 114 -3.63 33.86 -32.19
CA VAL A 114 -4.67 34.00 -31.19
C VAL A 114 -3.99 34.59 -29.96
N ARG A 115 -4.41 35.80 -29.58
CA ARG A 115 -4.04 36.44 -28.32
C ARG A 115 -4.80 35.74 -27.20
N ASP A 116 -4.08 34.99 -26.38
CA ASP A 116 -4.58 34.52 -25.09
C ASP A 116 -4.55 35.68 -24.09
N GLU A 117 -5.68 35.90 -23.44
CA GLU A 117 -5.86 36.84 -22.35
C GLU A 117 -5.06 36.35 -21.13
N GLU A 118 -4.25 37.25 -20.56
CA GLU A 118 -3.43 37.01 -19.37
C GLU A 118 -4.33 36.77 -18.15
N ASP A 119 -4.57 35.50 -17.82
CA ASP A 119 -4.97 35.10 -16.49
C ASP A 119 -3.81 35.38 -15.53
N SER A 120 -4.01 36.33 -14.61
CA SER A 120 -3.12 36.60 -13.48
C SER A 120 -3.01 35.35 -12.61
N GLU A 121 -1.99 34.54 -12.86
CA GLU A 121 -1.49 33.55 -11.92
C GLU A 121 -1.15 34.25 -10.61
N VAL A 122 -2.00 34.03 -9.60
CA VAL A 122 -1.69 34.33 -8.21
C VAL A 122 -0.46 33.50 -7.86
N ALA A 123 0.72 34.13 -7.87
CA ALA A 123 1.98 33.54 -7.46
C ALA A 123 1.84 32.98 -6.05
N THR A 124 1.55 31.68 -5.95
CA THR A 124 1.65 30.96 -4.70
C THR A 124 3.13 30.96 -4.29
N PRO A 125 3.46 31.23 -3.02
CA PRO A 125 4.85 31.29 -2.58
C PRO A 125 5.51 29.93 -2.84
N GLU A 126 6.38 29.89 -3.86
CA GLU A 126 7.11 28.68 -4.23
C GLU A 126 7.87 28.17 -3.02
N CYS A 127 7.55 26.95 -2.59
CA CYS A 127 8.23 26.26 -1.51
C CYS A 127 9.72 26.16 -1.90
N SER A 128 10.58 26.84 -1.13
CA SER A 128 11.99 27.16 -1.45
C SER A 128 12.97 25.98 -1.56
N LEU A 129 12.49 24.73 -1.66
CA LEU A 129 13.38 23.62 -2.01
C LEU A 129 13.77 23.78 -3.48
N SER A 130 15.09 23.81 -3.73
CA SER A 130 15.58 23.90 -5.09
C SER A 130 15.00 22.75 -5.93
N PRO A 131 14.55 22.98 -7.18
CA PRO A 131 14.01 21.93 -8.02
C PRO A 131 15.03 20.78 -8.18
N GLY A 132 14.84 19.69 -7.44
CA GLY A 132 15.75 18.53 -7.44
C GLY A 132 16.36 18.16 -6.10
N GLU A 133 16.18 18.97 -5.05
CA GLU A 133 16.65 18.59 -3.71
C GLU A 133 15.79 17.46 -3.13
N SER A 134 16.43 16.34 -2.81
CA SER A 134 15.75 15.17 -2.24
C SER A 134 15.32 15.46 -0.79
N LEU A 135 14.04 15.29 -0.49
CA LEU A 135 13.47 15.40 0.87
C LEU A 135 14.33 14.64 1.90
N ILE A 136 14.81 13.44 1.53
CA ILE A 136 15.63 12.58 2.40
C ILE A 136 16.98 13.25 2.71
N VAL A 137 17.62 13.87 1.72
CA VAL A 137 18.93 14.51 1.91
C VAL A 137 18.81 15.75 2.81
N ALA A 138 17.82 16.59 2.55
CA ALA A 138 17.53 17.75 3.39
C ALA A 138 17.20 17.33 4.83
N HIS A 139 16.38 16.30 5.00
CA HIS A 139 16.01 15.75 6.30
C HIS A 139 17.21 15.18 7.08
N LEU A 140 18.09 14.39 6.45
CA LEU A 140 19.28 13.84 7.10
C LEU A 140 20.26 14.94 7.55
N SER A 141 20.41 16.00 6.74
CA SER A 141 21.22 17.17 7.08
C SER A 141 20.64 17.91 8.30
N TRP A 142 19.33 18.18 8.27
CA TRP A 142 18.63 18.80 9.39
C TRP A 142 18.73 17.96 10.67
N ARG A 143 18.52 16.65 10.58
CA ARG A 143 18.58 15.71 11.71
C ARG A 143 19.94 15.77 12.40
N ALA A 144 21.02 15.75 11.63
CA ALA A 144 22.37 15.87 12.18
C ALA A 144 22.58 17.19 12.94
N ALA A 145 22.06 18.30 12.40
CA ALA A 145 22.10 19.60 13.07
C ALA A 145 21.25 19.64 14.34
N ALA A 146 20.04 19.05 14.30
CA ALA A 146 19.12 18.98 15.44
C ALA A 146 19.70 18.15 16.60
N THR A 147 20.28 16.97 16.33
CA THR A 147 20.92 16.14 17.37
C THR A 147 22.15 16.83 17.97
N ALA A 148 22.95 17.53 17.16
CA ALA A 148 24.08 18.31 17.65
C ALA A 148 23.63 19.50 18.52
N LEU A 149 22.53 20.16 18.15
CA LEU A 149 21.93 21.23 18.95
C LEU A 149 21.37 20.69 20.27
N GLN A 150 20.63 19.58 20.25
CA GLN A 150 20.08 18.95 21.46
C GLN A 150 21.19 18.66 22.47
N HIS A 151 22.29 18.04 22.04
CA HIS A 151 23.43 17.79 22.91
C HIS A 151 24.03 19.09 23.47
N SER A 152 24.09 20.15 22.67
CA SER A 152 24.57 21.47 23.12
C SER A 152 23.64 22.10 24.17
N LEU A 153 22.32 21.94 24.01
CA LEU A 153 21.32 22.42 24.96
C LEU A 153 21.36 21.64 26.28
N ASP A 154 21.55 20.32 26.24
CA ASP A 154 21.69 19.48 27.43
C ASP A 154 22.97 19.82 28.22
N VAL A 155 24.09 20.07 27.53
CA VAL A 155 25.33 20.52 28.19
C VAL A 155 25.13 21.90 28.80
N ALA A 156 24.44 22.82 28.11
CA ALA A 156 24.15 24.15 28.62
C ALA A 156 23.24 24.11 29.84
N SER A 157 22.19 23.28 29.84
CA SER A 157 21.27 23.15 30.99
C SER A 157 21.99 22.64 32.24
N VAL A 158 22.81 21.59 32.10
CA VAL A 158 23.62 21.05 33.21
C VAL A 158 24.63 22.07 33.73
N TYR A 159 25.31 22.79 32.83
CA TYR A 159 26.26 23.82 33.21
C TYR A 159 25.59 24.93 34.02
N ILE A 160 24.47 25.47 33.53
CA ILE A 160 23.76 26.56 34.21
C ILE A 160 23.17 26.07 35.55
N ALA A 161 22.59 24.87 35.59
CA ALA A 161 22.06 24.28 36.83
C ALA A 161 23.16 24.09 37.88
N SER A 162 24.33 23.58 37.48
CA SER A 162 25.49 23.40 38.37
C SER A 162 26.01 24.73 38.89
N ALA A 163 26.04 25.73 38.01
CA ALA A 163 26.49 27.07 38.34
C ALA A 163 25.53 27.74 39.35
N MET A 164 24.22 27.50 39.26
CA MET A 164 23.22 28.03 40.22
C MET A 164 23.27 27.35 41.59
N GLY A 165 23.86 26.16 41.71
CA GLY A 165 23.98 25.42 42.96
C GLY A 165 25.07 25.92 43.91
N GLY A 166 25.93 26.85 43.46
CA GLY A 166 26.98 27.44 44.30
C GLY A 166 26.53 28.73 44.99
N ASP A 167 26.91 28.92 46.26
CA ASP A 167 26.63 30.15 47.05
C ASP A 167 27.25 31.45 46.45
N THR A 168 28.06 31.33 45.39
CA THR A 168 28.62 32.46 44.66
C THR A 168 27.59 33.00 43.66
N PRO A 169 27.14 34.26 43.78
CA PRO A 169 26.25 34.87 42.80
C PRO A 169 26.94 34.89 41.44
N LEU A 170 26.45 34.08 40.52
CA LEU A 170 26.94 34.03 39.15
C LEU A 170 26.79 35.40 38.50
N ARG A 171 27.90 35.94 38.01
CA ARG A 171 27.86 36.98 36.99
C ARG A 171 27.53 36.31 35.67
N TRP A 172 26.28 36.47 35.22
CA TRP A 172 25.85 36.11 33.87
C TRP A 172 26.76 36.69 32.78
N ASP A 173 27.44 37.80 33.08
CA ASP A 173 28.44 38.45 32.21
C ASP A 173 29.68 37.57 31.92
N GLU A 174 30.01 36.60 32.78
CA GLU A 174 31.18 35.70 32.64
C GLU A 174 30.83 34.37 31.97
N ILE A 175 29.56 33.95 31.99
CA ILE A 175 29.07 32.85 31.15
C ILE A 175 28.96 33.43 29.74
N HIS A 176 30.04 33.28 28.97
CA HIS A 176 30.28 33.91 27.67
C HIS A 176 29.00 34.24 26.88
N ALA A 177 28.59 35.51 26.88
CA ALA A 177 27.50 36.02 26.06
C ALA A 177 27.64 35.61 24.57
N CYS A 178 28.89 35.44 24.11
CA CYS A 178 29.22 34.96 22.76
C CYS A 178 28.82 33.50 22.46
N ASP A 179 28.45 32.69 23.45
CA ASP A 179 28.02 31.30 23.23
C ASP A 179 26.49 31.16 23.23
N LEU A 180 25.77 32.07 23.91
CA LEU A 180 24.30 32.15 23.85
C LEU A 180 23.79 32.67 22.50
N GLU A 181 24.43 33.71 21.92
CA GLU A 181 24.07 34.20 20.58
C GLU A 181 24.24 33.11 19.51
N LYS A 182 25.34 32.35 19.56
CA LYS A 182 25.57 31.22 18.65
C LYS A 182 24.57 30.09 18.85
N LEU A 183 24.13 29.86 20.08
CA LEU A 183 23.13 28.86 20.40
C LEU A 183 21.75 29.27 19.88
N GLU A 184 21.41 30.56 20.00
CA GLU A 184 20.21 31.16 19.43
C GLU A 184 20.21 31.04 17.91
N ASP A 185 21.29 31.43 17.23
CA ASP A 185 21.43 31.30 15.77
C ASP A 185 21.25 29.85 15.30
N ARG A 186 21.87 28.89 16.00
CA ARG A 186 21.73 27.46 15.69
C ARG A 186 20.31 26.94 15.94
N LEU A 187 19.67 27.38 17.01
CA LEU A 187 18.30 27.02 17.33
C LEU A 187 17.35 27.55 16.26
N ASP A 188 17.49 28.80 15.89
CA ASP A 188 16.75 29.42 14.79
C ASP A 188 16.92 28.65 13.48
N ASP A 189 18.15 28.28 13.12
CA ASP A 189 18.42 27.51 11.90
C ASP A 189 17.80 26.10 11.95
N VAL A 190 17.85 25.42 13.12
CA VAL A 190 17.21 24.11 13.30
C VAL A 190 15.69 24.21 13.24
N LEU A 191 15.07 25.22 13.87
CA LEU A 191 13.62 25.42 13.85
C LEU A 191 13.12 25.79 12.45
N ARG A 192 13.81 26.68 11.74
CA ARG A 192 13.50 26.98 10.34
C ARG A 192 13.68 25.76 9.45
N GLY A 193 14.73 24.97 9.67
CA GLY A 193 14.96 23.71 8.96
C GLY A 193 13.84 22.69 9.20
N LEU A 194 13.36 22.58 10.44
CA LEU A 194 12.23 21.71 10.81
C LEU A 194 10.96 22.15 10.09
N LEU A 195 10.63 23.44 10.12
CA LEU A 195 9.46 23.99 9.44
C LEU A 195 9.50 23.74 7.93
N ARG A 196 10.65 23.92 7.29
CA ARG A 196 10.84 23.57 5.87
C ARG A 196 10.64 22.07 5.62
N GLY A 197 11.14 21.21 6.50
CA GLY A 197 10.93 19.76 6.43
C GLY A 197 9.45 19.38 6.52
N LEU A 198 8.71 19.97 7.46
CA LEU A 198 7.27 19.74 7.64
C LEU A 198 6.44 20.24 6.45
N GLU A 199 6.76 21.43 5.93
CA GLU A 199 6.10 21.98 4.74
C GLU A 199 6.36 21.11 3.50
N ALA A 200 7.57 20.56 3.36
CA ALA A 200 7.90 19.62 2.30
C ALA A 200 7.15 18.28 2.44
N CYS A 201 6.97 17.78 3.66
CA CYS A 201 6.14 16.60 3.93
C CYS A 201 4.66 16.85 3.59
N ASP A 202 4.06 17.96 4.03
CA ASP A 202 2.66 18.28 3.70
C ASP A 202 2.45 18.41 2.19
N LEU A 203 3.35 19.12 1.48
CA LEU A 203 3.28 19.24 0.02
C LEU A 203 3.37 17.86 -0.66
N ARG A 204 4.27 16.99 -0.17
CA ARG A 204 4.44 15.64 -0.71
C ARG A 204 3.22 14.77 -0.46
N LEU A 205 2.65 14.80 0.74
CA LEU A 205 1.45 14.06 1.11
C LEU A 205 0.22 14.56 0.34
N ASN A 206 0.08 15.88 0.15
CA ASN A 206 -0.99 16.45 -0.67
C ASN A 206 -0.90 15.95 -2.12
N ARG A 207 0.31 15.95 -2.70
CA ARG A 207 0.53 15.39 -4.04
C ARG A 207 0.19 13.90 -4.12
N LEU A 208 0.62 13.10 -3.14
CA LEU A 208 0.32 11.67 -3.09
C LEU A 208 -1.19 11.42 -2.94
N SER A 209 -1.89 12.23 -2.14
CA SER A 209 -3.34 12.18 -2.01
C SER A 209 -4.03 12.41 -3.35
N VAL A 210 -3.66 13.46 -4.10
CA VAL A 210 -4.24 13.72 -5.44
C VAL A 210 -3.91 12.59 -6.41
N GLU A 211 -2.67 12.08 -6.40
CA GLU A 211 -2.25 11.00 -7.29
C GLU A 211 -2.97 9.67 -6.99
N LEU A 212 -3.31 9.38 -5.73
CA LEU A 212 -4.07 8.20 -5.34
C LEU A 212 -5.57 8.36 -5.60
N ASP A 213 -6.12 9.55 -5.36
CA ASP A 213 -7.52 9.88 -5.69
C ASP A 213 -7.79 9.73 -7.20
N CYS A 214 -6.83 10.13 -8.04
CA CYS A 214 -6.90 9.91 -9.48
C CYS A 214 -6.83 8.43 -9.91
N LEU A 215 -6.35 7.53 -9.04
CA LEU A 215 -6.33 6.09 -9.30
C LEU A 215 -7.61 5.39 -8.81
N ASP A 216 -8.43 6.07 -7.99
CA ASP A 216 -9.70 5.57 -7.48
C ASP A 216 -10.85 5.99 -8.42
N ASP A 217 -10.82 5.50 -9.66
CA ASP A 217 -11.93 5.67 -10.61
C ASP A 217 -13.13 4.74 -10.31
N GLY A 218 -13.11 4.05 -9.17
CA GLY A 218 -14.11 3.08 -8.72
C GLY A 218 -14.09 1.73 -9.46
N GLU A 219 -13.50 1.66 -10.65
CA GLU A 219 -13.37 0.43 -11.44
C GLU A 219 -12.01 -0.25 -11.19
N ALA A 220 -10.96 0.54 -10.95
CA ALA A 220 -9.61 0.05 -10.70
C ALA A 220 -9.55 -0.89 -9.49
N GLU A 221 -10.20 -0.57 -8.37
CA GLU A 221 -10.19 -1.44 -7.20
C GLU A 221 -10.82 -2.82 -7.45
N GLY A 222 -11.87 -2.86 -8.29
CA GLY A 222 -12.53 -4.08 -8.72
C GLY A 222 -11.61 -4.99 -9.53
N LEU A 223 -10.71 -4.42 -10.34
CA LEU A 223 -9.71 -5.18 -11.11
C LEU A 223 -8.65 -5.85 -10.23
N PHE A 224 -8.43 -5.35 -9.00
CA PHE A 224 -7.39 -5.86 -8.10
C PHE A 224 -7.90 -6.74 -6.94
N GLY A 225 -9.22 -6.92 -6.83
CA GLY A 225 -9.83 -7.65 -5.71
C GLY A 225 -9.47 -7.04 -4.35
N SER A 226 -9.17 -5.74 -4.33
CA SER A 226 -8.78 -5.00 -3.13
C SER A 226 -9.70 -3.80 -2.90
N GLU A 227 -11.01 -4.05 -2.96
CA GLU A 227 -12.05 -3.04 -2.67
C GLU A 227 -11.76 -2.38 -1.31
N GLY A 228 -11.67 -1.05 -1.32
CA GLY A 228 -11.50 -0.19 -0.15
C GLY A 228 -10.06 0.20 0.20
N LYS A 229 -9.03 -0.45 -0.36
CA LYS A 229 -7.64 -0.17 0.07
C LYS A 229 -7.13 1.20 -0.33
N LEU A 230 -7.49 1.72 -1.51
CA LEU A 230 -7.06 3.06 -1.91
C LEU A 230 -7.74 4.12 -1.05
N LYS A 231 -9.01 3.90 -0.71
CA LYS A 231 -9.75 4.75 0.19
C LYS A 231 -9.16 4.76 1.60
N GLU A 232 -8.81 3.60 2.14
CA GLU A 232 -8.09 3.48 3.42
C GLU A 232 -6.75 4.23 3.38
N ASP A 233 -5.96 4.08 2.30
CA ASP A 233 -4.71 4.81 2.11
C ASP A 233 -4.94 6.34 2.04
N LEU A 234 -6.01 6.81 1.40
CA LEU A 234 -6.36 8.23 1.34
C LEU A 234 -6.77 8.78 2.71
N GLU A 235 -7.57 8.04 3.47
CA GLU A 235 -7.95 8.41 4.83
C GLU A 235 -6.71 8.48 5.75
N GLU A 236 -5.78 7.53 5.63
CA GLU A 236 -4.51 7.51 6.36
C GLU A 236 -3.64 8.72 5.99
N ILE A 237 -3.52 9.07 4.70
CA ILE A 237 -2.78 10.26 4.27
C ILE A 237 -3.38 11.54 4.87
N GLN A 238 -4.71 11.68 4.89
CA GLN A 238 -5.35 12.84 5.48
C GLN A 238 -5.12 12.95 6.99
N ALA A 239 -5.11 11.82 7.70
CA ALA A 239 -4.77 11.79 9.12
C ALA A 239 -3.32 12.27 9.36
N VAL A 240 -2.34 11.71 8.65
CA VAL A 240 -0.93 12.10 8.77
C VAL A 240 -0.73 13.58 8.40
N ARG A 241 -1.45 14.11 7.41
CA ARG A 241 -1.39 15.54 7.07
C ARG A 241 -1.91 16.42 8.19
N ALA A 242 -2.99 16.03 8.86
CA ALA A 242 -3.50 16.77 10.01
C ALA A 242 -2.47 16.83 11.14
N GLU A 243 -1.76 15.72 11.40
CA GLU A 243 -0.67 15.65 12.38
C GLU A 243 0.52 16.55 11.99
N VAL A 244 0.96 16.51 10.72
CA VAL A 244 2.02 17.40 10.21
C VAL A 244 1.64 18.87 10.38
N ALA A 245 0.39 19.23 10.09
CA ALA A 245 -0.10 20.60 10.23
C ALA A 245 -0.14 21.06 11.70
N GLU A 246 -0.56 20.18 12.62
CA GLU A 246 -0.52 20.45 14.06
C GLU A 246 0.92 20.63 14.55
N PHE A 247 1.82 19.74 14.14
CA PHE A 247 3.23 19.78 14.53
C PHE A 247 3.94 21.02 13.98
N ALA A 248 3.63 21.44 12.76
CA ALA A 248 4.11 22.70 12.18
C ALA A 248 3.62 23.92 12.98
N LYS A 249 2.35 23.92 13.42
CA LYS A 249 1.81 24.99 14.27
C LYS A 249 2.55 25.08 15.61
N ARG A 250 2.84 23.93 16.25
CA ARG A 250 3.66 23.87 17.49
C ARG A 250 5.08 24.37 17.24
N SER A 251 5.68 23.98 16.12
CA SER A 251 7.04 24.40 15.74
C SER A 251 7.16 25.91 15.51
N ARG A 252 6.16 26.54 14.85
CA ARG A 252 6.09 28.01 14.70
C ARG A 252 5.94 28.74 16.03
N HIS A 253 5.25 28.13 16.99
CA HIS A 253 5.15 28.69 18.34
C HIS A 253 6.53 28.72 19.04
N TRP A 254 7.31 27.65 18.88
CA TRP A 254 8.68 27.59 19.39
C TRP A 254 9.60 28.59 18.69
N GLU A 255 9.54 28.69 17.36
CA GLU A 255 10.30 29.71 16.61
C GLU A 255 10.02 31.13 17.13
N ALA A 256 8.75 31.47 17.40
CA ALA A 256 8.38 32.78 17.93
C ALA A 256 8.70 33.01 19.42
N SER A 257 9.05 31.96 20.17
CA SER A 257 9.27 32.02 21.63
C SER A 257 10.67 31.60 22.07
N ALA A 258 11.49 31.04 21.17
CA ALA A 258 12.83 30.52 21.41
C ALA A 258 13.75 31.51 22.11
N SER A 259 13.90 32.74 21.58
CA SER A 259 14.74 33.79 22.19
C SER A 259 14.36 34.11 23.63
N ARG A 260 13.06 34.08 23.95
CA ARG A 260 12.57 34.31 25.32
C ARG A 260 12.84 33.10 26.22
N ALA A 261 12.68 31.90 25.69
CA ALA A 261 12.92 30.66 26.43
C ALA A 261 14.41 30.47 26.74
N LEU A 262 15.33 30.81 25.82
CA LEU A 262 16.78 30.74 26.05
C LEU A 262 17.26 31.65 27.20
N GLY A 263 16.51 32.70 27.55
CA GLY A 263 16.80 33.55 28.71
C GLY A 263 16.52 32.89 30.07
N HIS A 264 15.99 31.66 30.10
CA HIS A 264 15.61 30.95 31.31
C HIS A 264 16.06 29.47 31.25
N ILE A 265 16.60 28.92 32.34
CA ILE A 265 17.04 27.50 32.41
C ILE A 265 15.91 26.55 32.02
N VAL A 266 14.73 26.76 32.60
CA VAL A 266 13.52 25.97 32.31
C VAL A 266 13.14 26.05 30.83
N GLY A 267 13.42 27.18 30.17
CA GLY A 267 13.18 27.34 28.74
C GLY A 267 14.20 26.57 27.88
N ILE A 268 15.48 26.55 28.28
CA ILE A 268 16.53 25.76 27.59
C ILE A 268 16.20 24.26 27.64
N GLU A 269 15.80 23.74 28.80
CA GLU A 269 15.37 22.35 28.96
C GLU A 269 14.14 22.04 28.10
N ALA A 270 13.12 22.90 28.14
CA ALA A 270 11.92 22.72 27.34
C ALA A 270 12.18 22.76 25.82
N ILE A 271 13.16 23.57 25.38
CA ILE A 271 13.62 23.57 23.98
C ILE A 271 14.36 22.26 23.67
N SER A 272 15.25 21.79 24.55
CA SER A 272 15.96 20.52 24.33
C SER A 272 15.00 19.35 24.19
N ASP A 273 14.00 19.29 25.08
CA ASP A 273 12.92 18.31 25.05
C ASP A 273 12.13 18.38 23.72
N PHE A 274 11.78 19.60 23.29
CA PHE A 274 11.06 19.79 22.03
C PHE A 274 11.90 19.36 20.82
N VAL A 275 13.19 19.70 20.77
CA VAL A 275 14.09 19.24 19.70
C VAL A 275 14.21 17.72 19.72
N GLY A 276 14.28 17.12 20.91
CA GLY A 276 14.27 15.67 21.11
C GLY A 276 12.99 14.97 20.63
N GLU A 277 11.83 15.62 20.74
CA GLU A 277 10.55 15.17 20.16
C GLU A 277 10.51 15.38 18.64
N ALA A 278 11.00 16.51 18.15
CA ALA A 278 10.91 16.88 16.74
C ALA A 278 11.70 15.97 15.80
N VAL A 279 12.85 15.45 16.24
CA VAL A 279 13.66 14.52 15.45
C VAL A 279 12.88 13.25 15.08
N PRO A 280 12.39 12.43 16.03
CA PRO A 280 11.62 11.24 15.71
C PRO A 280 10.30 11.55 14.99
N SER A 281 9.59 12.63 15.33
CA SER A 281 8.37 12.99 14.61
C SER A 281 8.62 13.30 13.13
N LEU A 282 9.69 14.04 12.80
CA LEU A 282 10.02 14.29 11.40
C LEU A 282 10.53 13.02 10.69
N ASP A 283 11.32 12.17 11.37
CA ASP A 283 11.71 10.85 10.86
C ASP A 283 10.45 10.04 10.44
N ASP A 284 9.44 9.99 11.32
CA ASP A 284 8.18 9.27 11.09
C ASP A 284 7.38 9.86 9.91
N PHE A 285 7.25 11.19 9.82
CA PHE A 285 6.56 11.82 8.69
C PHE A 285 7.26 11.56 7.35
N VAL A 286 8.61 11.57 7.32
CA VAL A 286 9.39 11.25 6.13
C VAL A 286 9.24 9.76 5.77
N ALA A 287 9.19 8.86 6.76
CA ALA A 287 8.92 7.44 6.56
C ALA A 287 7.53 7.22 5.95
N HIS A 288 6.48 7.85 6.50
CA HIS A 288 5.12 7.82 5.95
C HIS A 288 5.08 8.30 4.49
N CYS A 289 5.76 9.40 4.16
CA CYS A 289 5.88 9.87 2.77
C CYS A 289 6.50 8.80 1.84
N GLY A 290 7.50 8.08 2.34
CA GLY A 290 8.15 6.97 1.63
C GLY A 290 7.22 5.79 1.40
N ASP A 291 6.49 5.39 2.44
CA ASP A 291 5.55 4.27 2.41
C ASP A 291 4.38 4.54 1.46
N PHE A 292 3.74 5.69 1.55
CA PHE A 292 2.67 6.07 0.62
C PHE A 292 3.16 6.17 -0.82
N ALA A 293 4.38 6.67 -1.06
CA ALA A 293 4.97 6.66 -2.39
C ALA A 293 5.27 5.24 -2.91
N ALA A 294 5.59 4.29 -2.03
CA ALA A 294 5.74 2.88 -2.39
C ALA A 294 4.37 2.23 -2.71
N ARG A 295 3.35 2.46 -1.87
CA ARG A 295 1.97 1.98 -2.10
C ARG A 295 1.40 2.52 -3.41
N ARG A 296 1.58 3.82 -3.69
CA ARG A 296 1.21 4.43 -4.98
C ARG A 296 1.90 3.74 -6.16
N ARG A 297 3.23 3.53 -6.11
CA ARG A 297 3.95 2.83 -7.20
C ARG A 297 3.42 1.42 -7.42
N ALA A 298 3.11 0.70 -6.35
CA ALA A 298 2.50 -0.62 -6.43
C ALA A 298 1.08 -0.57 -7.03
N ALA A 299 0.27 0.44 -6.68
CA ALA A 299 -1.04 0.67 -7.28
C ALA A 299 -0.95 0.97 -8.78
N VAL A 300 -0.04 1.86 -9.20
CA VAL A 300 0.20 2.17 -10.62
C VAL A 300 0.69 0.94 -11.39
N ALA A 301 1.61 0.16 -10.83
CA ALA A 301 2.10 -1.07 -11.47
C ALA A 301 0.97 -2.09 -11.66
N ARG A 302 0.09 -2.22 -10.67
CA ARG A 302 -1.12 -3.05 -10.74
C ARG A 302 -2.09 -2.54 -11.80
N ALA A 303 -2.43 -1.25 -11.78
CA ALA A 303 -3.26 -0.58 -12.80
C ALA A 303 -2.76 -0.88 -14.22
N LYS A 304 -1.47 -0.68 -14.44
CA LYS A 304 -0.82 -0.95 -15.73
C LYS A 304 -0.94 -2.42 -16.13
N ALA A 305 -0.66 -3.35 -15.21
CA ALA A 305 -0.76 -4.78 -15.49
C ALA A 305 -2.21 -5.19 -15.83
N ALA A 306 -3.22 -4.63 -15.16
CA ALA A 306 -4.62 -4.91 -15.48
C ALA A 306 -5.00 -4.39 -16.88
N ILE A 307 -4.58 -3.17 -17.23
CA ILE A 307 -4.79 -2.63 -18.58
C ILE A 307 -4.12 -3.52 -19.63
N GLU A 308 -2.88 -3.94 -19.40
CA GLU A 308 -2.17 -4.84 -20.33
C GLU A 308 -2.87 -6.20 -20.48
N VAL A 309 -3.43 -6.75 -19.39
CA VAL A 309 -4.20 -8.01 -19.41
C VAL A 309 -5.55 -7.83 -20.12
N ALA A 310 -6.25 -6.72 -19.87
CA ALA A 310 -7.50 -6.39 -20.53
C ALA A 310 -7.28 -6.19 -22.04
N ASP A 311 -6.28 -5.39 -22.42
CA ASP A 311 -5.87 -5.18 -23.81
C ASP A 311 -5.44 -6.48 -24.47
N ALA A 312 -4.72 -7.35 -23.77
CA ALA A 312 -4.33 -8.67 -24.28
C ALA A 312 -5.56 -9.57 -24.48
N SER A 313 -6.53 -9.54 -23.56
CA SER A 313 -7.79 -10.28 -23.68
C SER A 313 -8.65 -9.78 -24.85
N GLU A 314 -8.73 -8.46 -25.03
CA GLU A 314 -9.46 -7.82 -26.14
C GLU A 314 -8.79 -8.12 -27.48
N ARG A 315 -7.47 -7.95 -27.58
CA ARG A 315 -6.68 -8.34 -28.76
C ARG A 315 -6.74 -9.84 -29.04
N ALA A 316 -7.00 -10.65 -28.01
CA ALA A 316 -7.20 -12.07 -28.15
C ALA A 316 -8.63 -12.43 -28.59
N THR A 317 -9.57 -11.51 -28.80
CA THR A 317 -10.89 -11.88 -29.35
C THR A 317 -10.78 -12.28 -30.82
N ALA A 318 -11.55 -13.27 -31.27
CA ALA A 318 -11.63 -13.66 -32.68
C ALA A 318 -12.05 -12.47 -33.55
N VAL A 319 -12.94 -11.61 -33.06
CA VAL A 319 -13.39 -10.41 -33.77
C VAL A 319 -12.23 -9.44 -34.01
N ALA A 320 -11.40 -9.14 -33.01
CA ALA A 320 -10.24 -8.28 -33.18
C ALA A 320 -9.23 -8.92 -34.15
N MET A 321 -8.97 -10.23 -34.03
CA MET A 321 -8.09 -10.96 -34.95
C MET A 321 -8.61 -10.95 -36.39
N LEU A 322 -9.93 -11.05 -36.58
CA LEU A 322 -10.58 -10.94 -37.89
C LEU A 322 -10.43 -9.55 -38.48
N GLN A 323 -10.67 -8.50 -37.70
CA GLN A 323 -10.52 -7.11 -38.15
C GLN A 323 -9.07 -6.82 -38.58
N ASP A 324 -8.10 -7.29 -37.81
CA ASP A 324 -6.67 -7.22 -38.14
C ASP A 324 -6.35 -8.00 -39.42
N ALA A 325 -6.81 -9.25 -39.54
CA ALA A 325 -6.62 -10.09 -40.74
C ALA A 325 -7.25 -9.48 -42.00
N LEU A 326 -8.36 -8.75 -41.84
CA LEU A 326 -9.07 -8.06 -42.92
C LEU A 326 -8.50 -6.67 -43.25
N SER A 327 -7.52 -6.17 -42.49
CA SER A 327 -6.87 -4.89 -42.78
C SER A 327 -6.12 -4.94 -44.13
N PRO A 328 -5.98 -3.81 -44.85
CA PRO A 328 -5.30 -3.80 -46.15
C PRO A 328 -3.85 -4.28 -46.10
N SER A 329 -3.13 -3.94 -45.02
CA SER A 329 -1.72 -4.27 -44.80
C SER A 329 -1.49 -5.71 -44.32
N SER A 330 -2.48 -6.37 -43.73
CA SER A 330 -2.33 -7.72 -43.19
C SER A 330 -2.32 -8.78 -44.29
N ARG A 331 -1.63 -9.90 -44.04
CA ARG A 331 -1.65 -11.08 -44.89
C ARG A 331 -2.43 -12.18 -44.19
N VAL A 332 -3.36 -12.80 -44.92
CA VAL A 332 -4.10 -13.96 -44.43
C VAL A 332 -3.32 -15.21 -44.86
N ASP A 333 -2.68 -15.85 -43.89
CA ASP A 333 -2.00 -17.12 -44.06
C ASP A 333 -2.71 -18.23 -43.25
N PHE A 334 -2.33 -19.48 -43.52
CA PHE A 334 -2.97 -20.63 -42.89
C PHE A 334 -2.83 -20.64 -41.36
N PRO A 335 -1.67 -20.34 -40.75
CA PRO A 335 -1.55 -20.20 -39.31
C PRO A 335 -2.54 -19.18 -38.72
N ARG A 336 -2.67 -17.98 -39.32
CA ARG A 336 -3.58 -16.94 -38.82
C ARG A 336 -5.05 -17.37 -38.92
N VAL A 337 -5.44 -18.00 -40.02
CA VAL A 337 -6.79 -18.55 -40.19
C VAL A 337 -7.07 -19.65 -39.16
N THR A 338 -6.10 -20.53 -38.92
CA THR A 338 -6.21 -21.61 -37.93
C THR A 338 -6.39 -21.04 -36.52
N GLU A 339 -5.63 -20.01 -36.16
CA GLU A 339 -5.72 -19.32 -34.88
C GLU A 339 -7.12 -18.71 -34.67
N ILE A 340 -7.66 -18.04 -35.70
CA ILE A 340 -9.03 -17.49 -35.69
C ILE A 340 -10.07 -18.61 -35.52
N CYS A 341 -9.93 -19.71 -36.26
CA CYS A 341 -10.87 -20.83 -36.18
C CYS A 341 -10.85 -21.51 -34.82
N GLN A 342 -9.66 -21.78 -34.27
CA GLN A 342 -9.49 -22.33 -32.94
C GLN A 342 -10.12 -21.39 -31.89
N ARG A 343 -9.93 -20.08 -32.04
CA ARG A 343 -10.50 -19.10 -31.12
C ARG A 343 -12.02 -19.10 -31.09
N VAL A 344 -12.65 -19.08 -32.25
CA VAL A 344 -14.12 -19.17 -32.37
C VAL A 344 -14.63 -20.51 -31.84
N ALA A 345 -13.88 -21.59 -32.04
CA ALA A 345 -14.24 -22.91 -31.52
C ALA A 345 -14.25 -22.94 -29.98
N ASP A 346 -13.20 -22.36 -29.36
CA ASP A 346 -13.01 -22.25 -27.91
C ASP A 346 -13.99 -21.26 -27.26
N ARG A 347 -14.47 -20.27 -28.02
CA ARG A 347 -15.41 -19.22 -27.57
C ARG A 347 -16.68 -19.16 -28.43
N PRO A 348 -17.66 -20.05 -28.18
CA PRO A 348 -18.90 -20.14 -28.96
C PRO A 348 -19.66 -18.83 -29.16
N ASP A 349 -19.62 -17.96 -28.16
CA ASP A 349 -20.29 -16.67 -28.11
C ASP A 349 -19.71 -15.69 -29.14
N GLU A 350 -18.45 -15.84 -29.52
CA GLU A 350 -17.79 -15.03 -30.56
C GLU A 350 -18.18 -15.45 -31.99
N ALA A 351 -18.89 -16.58 -32.18
CA ALA A 351 -19.24 -17.09 -33.51
C ALA A 351 -20.16 -16.16 -34.31
N ALA A 352 -21.21 -15.61 -33.70
CA ALA A 352 -22.14 -14.72 -34.39
C ALA A 352 -21.53 -13.34 -34.70
N PRO A 353 -20.81 -12.68 -33.77
CA PRO A 353 -20.04 -11.47 -34.08
C PRO A 353 -19.00 -11.68 -35.19
N SER A 354 -18.28 -12.81 -35.17
CA SER A 354 -17.30 -13.17 -36.20
C SER A 354 -17.94 -13.30 -37.58
N ALA A 355 -19.09 -13.98 -37.66
CA ALA A 355 -19.87 -14.10 -38.89
C ALA A 355 -20.32 -12.72 -39.41
N ALA A 356 -20.78 -11.83 -38.52
CA ALA A 356 -21.22 -10.49 -38.89
C ALA A 356 -20.09 -9.63 -39.48
N VAL A 357 -18.88 -9.68 -38.89
CA VAL A 357 -17.71 -8.94 -39.39
C VAL A 357 -17.29 -9.44 -40.78
N LEU A 358 -17.20 -10.76 -40.96
CA LEU A 358 -16.88 -11.36 -42.25
C LEU A 358 -17.95 -11.03 -43.30
N TRP A 359 -19.22 -11.08 -42.91
CA TRP A 359 -20.33 -10.74 -43.78
C TRP A 359 -20.31 -9.29 -44.23
N ALA A 360 -20.04 -8.35 -43.33
CA ALA A 360 -19.89 -6.93 -43.66
C ALA A 360 -18.73 -6.70 -44.63
N ALA A 361 -17.60 -7.40 -44.45
CA ALA A 361 -16.45 -7.34 -45.34
C ALA A 361 -16.74 -7.92 -46.74
N MET A 362 -17.57 -8.96 -46.84
CA MET A 362 -18.02 -9.50 -48.12
C MET A 362 -19.07 -8.61 -48.81
N SER A 363 -19.88 -7.91 -48.03
CA SER A 363 -20.98 -7.07 -48.53
C SER A 363 -20.56 -5.66 -48.93
N SER A 364 -19.32 -5.24 -48.63
CA SER A 364 -18.85 -3.90 -48.97
C SER A 364 -18.70 -3.75 -50.50
N SER A 365 -19.69 -3.15 -51.16
CA SER A 365 -19.71 -2.89 -52.61
C SER A 365 -19.17 -1.50 -52.96
N SER A 366 -18.18 -0.99 -52.22
CA SER A 366 -17.69 0.36 -52.42
C SER A 366 -16.88 0.44 -53.72
N ASP A 367 -17.52 0.86 -54.80
CA ASP A 367 -16.91 1.07 -56.12
C ASP A 367 -15.71 2.03 -56.08
N SER A 368 -15.58 2.83 -55.02
CA SER A 368 -14.49 3.78 -54.82
C SER A 368 -13.23 3.20 -54.17
N ASP A 369 -13.26 1.97 -53.62
CA ASP A 369 -12.13 1.42 -52.88
C ASP A 369 -11.48 0.26 -53.64
N SER A 370 -10.29 0.52 -54.20
CA SER A 370 -9.48 -0.47 -54.91
C SER A 370 -9.07 -1.66 -54.03
N GLU A 371 -9.15 -1.53 -52.70
CA GLU A 371 -8.82 -2.60 -51.75
C GLU A 371 -10.02 -3.50 -51.42
N SER A 372 -11.24 -3.11 -51.80
CA SER A 372 -12.46 -3.88 -51.52
C SER A 372 -12.41 -5.33 -52.04
N PRO A 373 -11.90 -5.64 -53.25
CA PRO A 373 -11.90 -7.01 -53.73
C PRO A 373 -10.90 -7.91 -52.97
N LYS A 374 -9.76 -7.35 -52.53
CA LYS A 374 -8.78 -8.09 -51.72
C LYS A 374 -9.34 -8.43 -50.35
N LYS A 375 -10.04 -7.46 -49.73
CA LYS A 375 -10.72 -7.65 -48.45
C LYS A 375 -11.81 -8.71 -48.54
N GLN A 376 -12.62 -8.71 -49.61
CA GLN A 376 -13.63 -9.72 -49.89
C GLN A 376 -13.02 -11.12 -50.05
N LEU A 377 -11.92 -11.26 -50.79
CA LEU A 377 -11.22 -12.53 -50.95
C LEU A 377 -10.67 -13.08 -49.62
N LYS A 378 -10.07 -12.20 -48.78
CA LYS A 378 -9.63 -12.55 -47.42
C LYS A 378 -10.81 -13.04 -46.57
N ALA A 379 -11.92 -12.30 -46.57
CA ALA A 379 -13.12 -12.66 -45.81
C ALA A 379 -13.71 -14.00 -46.26
N LEU A 380 -13.81 -14.23 -47.58
CA LEU A 380 -14.29 -15.50 -48.13
C LEU A 380 -13.39 -16.68 -47.74
N THR A 381 -12.07 -16.48 -47.74
CA THR A 381 -11.10 -17.52 -47.35
C THR A 381 -11.28 -17.90 -45.88
N ILE A 382 -11.37 -16.91 -44.99
CA ILE A 382 -11.57 -17.17 -43.55
C ILE A 382 -12.97 -17.75 -43.29
N ALA A 383 -14.00 -17.24 -43.96
CA ALA A 383 -15.37 -17.73 -43.83
C ALA A 383 -15.46 -19.20 -44.24
N HIS A 384 -14.86 -19.59 -45.37
CA HIS A 384 -14.84 -20.98 -45.83
C HIS A 384 -14.34 -21.96 -44.76
N GLU A 385 -13.27 -21.60 -44.04
CA GLU A 385 -12.74 -22.41 -42.93
C GLU A 385 -13.65 -22.36 -41.69
N LEU A 386 -14.18 -21.19 -41.33
CA LEU A 386 -15.07 -21.08 -40.16
C LEU A 386 -16.42 -21.80 -40.35
N LEU A 387 -16.87 -22.04 -41.59
CA LEU A 387 -18.11 -22.77 -41.86
C LEU A 387 -18.06 -24.25 -41.48
N TYR A 388 -16.89 -24.79 -41.10
CA TYR A 388 -16.81 -26.09 -40.43
C TYR A 388 -17.38 -26.06 -39.01
N ASP A 389 -17.48 -24.88 -38.37
CA ASP A 389 -18.17 -24.70 -37.11
C ASP A 389 -19.69 -24.48 -37.33
N ASP A 390 -20.50 -25.39 -36.80
CA ASP A 390 -21.95 -25.37 -36.96
C ASP A 390 -22.63 -24.10 -36.41
N ARG A 391 -22.01 -23.44 -35.41
CA ARG A 391 -22.52 -22.21 -34.79
C ARG A 391 -22.31 -21.02 -35.72
N VAL A 392 -21.12 -20.93 -36.32
CA VAL A 392 -20.82 -19.91 -37.33
C VAL A 392 -21.71 -20.11 -38.56
N LEU A 393 -21.82 -21.34 -39.06
CA LEU A 393 -22.71 -21.66 -40.18
C LEU A 393 -24.17 -21.30 -39.88
N SER A 394 -24.64 -21.51 -38.66
CA SER A 394 -25.99 -21.11 -38.24
C SER A 394 -26.15 -19.58 -38.20
N ALA A 395 -25.12 -18.85 -37.80
CA ALA A 395 -25.13 -17.38 -37.83
C ALA A 395 -25.16 -16.85 -39.27
N PHE A 396 -24.36 -17.40 -40.19
CA PHE A 396 -24.44 -17.06 -41.62
C PHE A 396 -25.80 -17.42 -42.23
N ALA A 397 -26.41 -18.54 -41.83
CA ALA A 397 -27.74 -18.95 -42.31
C ALA A 397 -28.84 -17.96 -41.94
N ALA A 398 -28.64 -17.10 -40.95
CA ALA A 398 -29.59 -16.05 -40.61
C ALA A 398 -29.48 -14.80 -41.53
N LEU A 399 -28.44 -14.71 -42.36
CA LEU A 399 -28.15 -13.56 -43.22
C LEU A 399 -28.63 -13.81 -44.67
N GLU A 400 -28.92 -12.74 -45.41
CA GLU A 400 -29.41 -12.81 -46.79
C GLU A 400 -28.30 -13.20 -47.78
N THR A 401 -28.45 -14.20 -48.64
CA THR A 401 -27.34 -14.67 -49.50
C THR A 401 -27.01 -13.78 -50.72
N ALA A 402 -27.68 -12.64 -50.89
CA ALA A 402 -27.54 -11.79 -52.07
C ALA A 402 -26.10 -11.27 -52.33
N PRO A 403 -25.33 -10.80 -51.33
CA PRO A 403 -23.94 -10.39 -51.51
C PRO A 403 -23.04 -11.48 -52.09
N LEU A 404 -23.21 -12.74 -51.66
CA LEU A 404 -22.43 -13.87 -52.19
C LEU A 404 -22.74 -14.12 -53.67
N ARG A 405 -23.99 -13.91 -54.11
CA ARG A 405 -24.36 -14.00 -55.53
C ARG A 405 -23.71 -12.89 -56.35
N GLY A 406 -23.59 -11.70 -55.79
CA GLY A 406 -22.85 -10.59 -56.40
C GLY A 406 -21.38 -10.95 -56.64
N LEU A 407 -20.73 -11.55 -55.63
CA LEU A 407 -19.34 -12.00 -55.72
C LEU A 407 -19.14 -13.18 -56.69
N GLU A 408 -20.11 -14.09 -56.79
CA GLU A 408 -20.07 -15.17 -57.78
C GLU A 408 -20.22 -14.65 -59.23
N ALA A 409 -20.98 -13.56 -59.40
CA ALA A 409 -21.19 -12.90 -60.68
C ALA A 409 -20.14 -11.82 -61.01
N LEU A 410 -19.03 -11.78 -60.26
CA LEU A 410 -17.99 -10.77 -60.45
C LEU A 410 -17.49 -10.78 -61.92
N PRO A 411 -17.54 -9.64 -62.64
CA PRO A 411 -17.14 -9.59 -64.04
C PRO A 411 -15.63 -9.82 -64.18
N PRO A 412 -15.19 -10.45 -65.29
CA PRO A 412 -13.76 -10.63 -65.55
C PRO A 412 -13.08 -9.27 -65.77
N GLY A 413 -11.86 -9.09 -65.25
CA GLY A 413 -11.04 -7.89 -65.46
C GLY A 413 -11.02 -6.89 -64.30
N SER A 414 -11.23 -7.37 -63.07
CA SER A 414 -10.97 -6.63 -61.84
C SER A 414 -9.46 -6.41 -61.60
N VAL A 415 -9.15 -5.56 -60.61
CA VAL A 415 -7.78 -5.23 -60.19
C VAL A 415 -7.03 -6.43 -59.57
N LEU A 416 -7.74 -7.50 -59.17
CA LEU A 416 -7.13 -8.69 -58.55
C LEU A 416 -6.42 -9.62 -59.55
N GLY A 417 -6.78 -9.53 -60.83
CA GLY A 417 -6.36 -10.48 -61.86
C GLY A 417 -7.18 -11.77 -61.90
N LYS A 418 -7.16 -12.42 -63.07
CA LYS A 418 -8.03 -13.58 -63.39
C LYS A 418 -8.00 -14.72 -62.36
N PRO A 419 -6.83 -15.17 -61.83
CA PRO A 419 -6.81 -16.29 -60.88
C PRO A 419 -7.50 -15.95 -59.56
N ALA A 420 -7.31 -14.74 -59.05
CA ALA A 420 -7.92 -14.29 -57.80
C ALA A 420 -9.43 -14.06 -57.97
N GLU A 421 -9.88 -13.54 -59.11
CA GLU A 421 -11.31 -13.45 -59.46
C GLU A 421 -11.99 -14.82 -59.51
N GLU A 422 -11.32 -15.81 -60.09
CA GLU A 422 -11.82 -17.18 -60.12
C GLU A 422 -11.90 -17.78 -58.72
N ALA A 423 -10.90 -17.52 -57.87
CA ALA A 423 -10.95 -17.91 -56.46
C ALA A 423 -12.11 -17.26 -55.70
N VAL A 424 -12.36 -15.95 -55.89
CA VAL A 424 -13.50 -15.25 -55.30
C VAL A 424 -14.82 -15.92 -55.71
N ARG A 425 -15.02 -16.16 -57.02
CA ARG A 425 -16.26 -16.77 -57.53
C ARG A 425 -16.46 -18.18 -56.97
N MET A 426 -15.39 -18.98 -56.94
CA MET A 426 -15.41 -20.34 -56.41
C MET A 426 -15.75 -20.37 -54.92
N LEU A 427 -15.05 -19.58 -54.10
CA LEU A 427 -15.27 -19.53 -52.65
C LEU A 427 -16.66 -18.96 -52.32
N ALA A 428 -17.11 -17.91 -53.03
CA ALA A 428 -18.44 -17.35 -52.84
C ALA A 428 -19.55 -18.37 -53.14
N ALA A 429 -19.40 -19.15 -54.21
CA ALA A 429 -20.33 -20.22 -54.57
C ALA A 429 -20.38 -21.32 -53.50
N GLU A 430 -19.22 -21.75 -52.97
CA GLU A 430 -19.16 -22.78 -51.93
C GLU A 430 -19.72 -22.29 -50.59
N VAL A 431 -19.33 -21.09 -50.15
CA VAL A 431 -19.88 -20.45 -48.94
C VAL A 431 -21.40 -20.32 -49.06
N ARG A 432 -21.91 -19.82 -50.19
CA ARG A 432 -23.36 -19.73 -50.43
C ARG A 432 -24.04 -21.09 -50.34
N ARG A 433 -23.49 -22.10 -51.02
CA ARG A 433 -24.06 -23.47 -51.06
C ARG A 433 -24.24 -24.03 -49.65
N ARG A 434 -23.22 -23.90 -48.80
CA ARG A 434 -23.28 -24.35 -47.39
C ARG A 434 -24.33 -23.60 -46.59
N VAL A 435 -24.39 -22.27 -46.75
CA VAL A 435 -25.35 -21.41 -46.05
C VAL A 435 -26.79 -21.73 -46.46
N GLU A 436 -27.07 -21.87 -47.76
CA GLU A 436 -28.40 -22.24 -48.28
C GLU A 436 -28.81 -23.65 -47.84
N GLU A 437 -27.89 -24.63 -47.83
CA GLU A 437 -28.14 -25.98 -47.32
C GLU A 437 -28.54 -25.99 -45.84
N LYS A 438 -27.87 -25.15 -45.02
CA LYS A 438 -28.23 -24.96 -43.61
C LYS A 438 -29.59 -24.28 -43.47
N GLN A 439 -29.87 -23.22 -44.23
CA GLN A 439 -31.18 -22.53 -44.26
C GLN A 439 -32.31 -23.51 -44.58
N ASP A 440 -32.10 -24.36 -45.59
CA ASP A 440 -33.04 -25.41 -45.99
C ASP A 440 -33.29 -26.41 -44.86
N THR A 441 -32.23 -26.81 -44.16
CA THR A 441 -32.29 -27.73 -43.02
C THR A 441 -33.07 -27.11 -41.85
N VAL A 442 -32.84 -25.83 -41.56
CA VAL A 442 -33.59 -25.06 -40.54
C VAL A 442 -35.07 -24.93 -40.95
N ALA A 443 -35.37 -24.57 -42.20
CA ALA A 443 -36.72 -24.44 -42.71
C ALA A 443 -37.50 -25.77 -42.72
N ARG A 444 -36.82 -26.90 -43.02
CA ARG A 444 -37.40 -28.25 -42.91
C ARG A 444 -37.69 -28.62 -41.45
N SER A 445 -36.78 -28.28 -40.54
CA SER A 445 -36.94 -28.53 -39.10
C SER A 445 -38.08 -27.73 -38.49
N SER A 446 -38.23 -26.45 -38.87
CA SER A 446 -39.35 -25.60 -38.44
C SER A 446 -40.70 -26.12 -38.96
N ARG A 447 -40.77 -26.56 -40.23
CA ARG A 447 -41.97 -27.21 -40.79
C ARG A 447 -42.33 -28.49 -40.03
N ARG A 448 -41.35 -29.32 -39.69
CA ARG A 448 -41.58 -30.52 -38.87
C ARG A 448 -42.16 -30.17 -37.51
N ARG A 449 -41.62 -29.17 -36.80
CA ARG A 449 -42.18 -28.73 -35.50
C ARG A 449 -43.63 -28.24 -35.62
N ALA A 450 -43.96 -27.50 -36.68
CA ALA A 450 -45.33 -27.03 -36.92
C ALA A 450 -46.33 -28.17 -37.21
N THR A 451 -45.87 -29.23 -37.88
CA THR A 451 -46.72 -30.41 -38.17
C THR A 451 -46.84 -31.41 -37.02
N TRP A 452 -45.90 -31.38 -36.06
CA TRP A 452 -45.87 -32.29 -34.90
C TRP A 452 -46.26 -31.61 -33.58
N SER A 453 -46.71 -30.36 -33.61
CA SER A 453 -47.47 -29.81 -32.48
C SER A 453 -48.82 -30.53 -32.41
N PHE A 454 -48.84 -31.67 -31.73
CA PHE A 454 -50.07 -32.20 -31.17
C PHE A 454 -50.79 -31.04 -30.47
N PRO A 455 -52.10 -30.85 -30.65
CA PRO A 455 -52.84 -29.90 -29.84
C PRO A 455 -52.53 -30.27 -28.40
N SER A 456 -51.84 -29.38 -27.69
CA SER A 456 -51.64 -29.56 -26.27
C SER A 456 -53.03 -29.64 -25.69
N LEU A 457 -53.49 -30.87 -25.41
CA LEU A 457 -54.66 -31.09 -24.59
C LEU A 457 -54.35 -30.33 -23.31
N SER A 458 -55.01 -29.20 -23.17
CA SER A 458 -55.05 -28.33 -22.01
C SER A 458 -55.65 -29.15 -20.87
N ARG A 459 -54.83 -30.04 -20.31
CA ARG A 459 -55.14 -30.80 -19.12
C ARG A 459 -54.89 -29.86 -17.96
N GLY A 460 -55.92 -29.11 -17.60
CA GLY A 460 -55.96 -28.36 -16.37
C GLY A 460 -55.60 -29.30 -15.22
N ARG A 461 -54.49 -29.04 -14.55
CA ARG A 461 -54.27 -29.48 -13.19
C ARG A 461 -53.25 -28.58 -12.51
N SER A 462 -53.81 -27.62 -11.78
CA SER A 462 -53.30 -27.15 -10.50
C SER A 462 -52.68 -28.31 -9.73
N LEU A 463 -51.42 -28.17 -9.31
CA LEU A 463 -50.95 -28.32 -7.93
C LEU A 463 -49.44 -28.09 -7.90
N GLY A 464 -49.01 -27.24 -6.97
CA GLY A 464 -47.64 -26.75 -6.84
C GLY A 464 -46.62 -27.85 -6.59
N ALA A 465 -45.44 -27.65 -7.17
CA ALA A 465 -44.24 -28.41 -6.84
C ALA A 465 -43.15 -27.40 -6.49
N ALA A 466 -42.74 -27.46 -5.23
CA ALA A 466 -41.70 -26.65 -4.63
C ALA A 466 -40.34 -26.95 -5.25
N GLU A 467 -39.63 -25.88 -5.60
CA GLU A 467 -38.23 -25.88 -5.98
C GLU A 467 -37.38 -26.41 -4.82
N SER A 468 -36.75 -27.58 -5.01
CA SER A 468 -35.67 -28.06 -4.15
C SER A 468 -34.37 -28.00 -4.95
N SER A 469 -33.64 -26.92 -4.72
CA SER A 469 -32.30 -26.70 -5.25
C SER A 469 -31.27 -27.56 -4.48
N PRO A 470 -30.33 -28.25 -5.15
CA PRO A 470 -29.37 -29.13 -4.50
C PRO A 470 -28.31 -28.30 -3.77
N ARG A 471 -28.42 -28.23 -2.44
CA ARG A 471 -27.42 -27.62 -1.56
C ARG A 471 -26.12 -28.43 -1.61
N GLN A 472 -25.07 -27.83 -2.17
CA GLN A 472 -23.70 -28.31 -2.00
C GLN A 472 -23.26 -28.19 -0.52
N PRO A 473 -22.49 -29.16 0.01
CA PRO A 473 -21.99 -29.12 1.37
C PRO A 473 -20.90 -28.04 1.50
N ARG A 474 -21.24 -26.88 2.10
CA ARG A 474 -20.25 -25.92 2.60
C ARG A 474 -19.57 -26.54 3.82
N LEU A 475 -18.32 -26.98 3.65
CA LEU A 475 -17.41 -27.27 4.76
C LEU A 475 -17.23 -25.99 5.57
N GLN A 476 -17.84 -25.92 6.75
CA GLN A 476 -17.56 -24.86 7.71
C GLN A 476 -16.19 -25.15 8.32
N SER A 477 -15.14 -24.54 7.78
CA SER A 477 -13.83 -24.55 8.42
C SER A 477 -13.98 -23.92 9.81
N SER A 478 -13.54 -24.63 10.83
CA SER A 478 -13.44 -24.17 12.21
C SER A 478 -12.87 -22.76 12.24
N LYS A 479 -13.64 -21.79 12.73
CA LYS A 479 -13.21 -20.41 12.93
C LYS A 479 -12.09 -20.37 13.99
N SER A 480 -10.86 -20.68 13.60
CA SER A 480 -9.70 -20.14 14.30
C SER A 480 -9.73 -18.63 14.04
N ALA A 481 -10.05 -17.84 15.07
CA ALA A 481 -9.97 -16.39 14.98
C ALA A 481 -8.61 -16.00 14.37
N PRO A 482 -8.58 -15.13 13.35
CA PRO A 482 -7.33 -14.65 12.77
C PRO A 482 -6.44 -14.15 13.91
N LEU A 483 -5.19 -14.62 13.95
CA LEU A 483 -4.12 -14.04 14.75
C LEU A 483 -3.77 -12.70 14.09
N GLU A 484 -4.65 -11.73 14.24
CA GLU A 484 -4.31 -10.34 13.99
C GLU A 484 -3.25 -9.97 15.01
N ALA A 485 -2.14 -9.41 14.53
CA ALA A 485 -1.14 -8.86 15.43
C ALA A 485 -1.88 -7.86 16.33
N PRO A 486 -1.78 -7.99 17.67
CA PRO A 486 -2.43 -7.04 18.56
C PRO A 486 -1.99 -5.63 18.14
N PRO A 487 -2.90 -4.64 18.16
CA PRO A 487 -2.56 -3.26 17.84
C PRO A 487 -1.34 -2.83 18.67
N GLU A 488 -0.43 -2.06 18.06
CA GLU A 488 0.80 -1.55 18.72
C GLU A 488 0.41 -0.99 20.10
N PRO A 489 0.85 -1.62 21.19
CA PRO A 489 0.40 -1.24 22.52
C PRO A 489 1.08 0.07 22.89
N ASP A 490 0.29 1.11 23.08
CA ASP A 490 0.70 2.44 23.51
C ASP A 490 1.75 2.39 24.64
N LEU A 491 3.02 2.68 24.32
CA LEU A 491 4.18 2.62 25.23
C LEU A 491 4.37 3.91 26.05
N GLU A 492 3.45 4.88 25.95
CA GLU A 492 3.61 6.19 26.57
C GLU A 492 3.83 6.12 28.10
N GLY A 493 3.17 5.19 28.80
CA GLY A 493 3.26 5.06 30.26
C GLY A 493 4.67 4.73 30.79
N PRO A 494 5.27 3.58 30.42
CA PRO A 494 6.61 3.22 30.86
C PRO A 494 7.70 4.18 30.38
N GLU A 495 7.57 4.73 29.17
CA GLU A 495 8.52 5.73 28.65
C GLU A 495 8.43 7.06 29.39
N ALA A 496 7.22 7.51 29.75
CA ALA A 496 7.04 8.68 30.59
C ALA A 496 7.63 8.48 31.98
N LEU A 497 7.49 7.27 32.57
CA LEU A 497 8.13 6.94 33.85
C LEU A 497 9.66 6.92 33.73
N LEU A 498 10.21 6.33 32.68
CA LEU A 498 11.66 6.34 32.45
C LEU A 498 12.19 7.76 32.29
N ARG A 499 11.50 8.61 31.51
CA ARG A 499 11.80 10.04 31.38
C ARG A 499 11.70 10.76 32.72
N GLN A 500 10.69 10.45 33.54
CA GLN A 500 10.51 11.03 34.88
C GLN A 500 11.64 10.62 35.84
N LEU A 501 12.04 9.34 35.83
CA LEU A 501 13.15 8.82 36.64
C LEU A 501 14.49 9.44 36.24
N ARG A 502 14.70 9.72 34.95
CA ARG A 502 15.91 10.38 34.44
C ARG A 502 15.92 11.90 34.60
N ARG A 503 14.77 12.56 34.53
CA ARG A 503 14.72 14.03 34.47
C ARG A 503 15.22 14.71 35.75
N TRP A 504 15.18 14.09 36.94
CA TRP A 504 15.57 14.77 38.18
C TRP A 504 16.27 13.87 39.21
N GLY A 505 17.25 14.46 39.92
CA GLY A 505 17.69 14.11 41.28
C GLY A 505 16.58 14.06 42.36
N SER A 506 15.29 14.09 41.96
CA SER A 506 14.11 14.14 42.83
C SER A 506 13.69 12.73 43.26
N TRP A 507 14.59 12.08 43.99
CA TRP A 507 14.48 10.67 44.38
C TRP A 507 13.52 10.49 45.58
N TYR A 508 13.02 11.60 46.11
CA TYR A 508 12.18 11.67 47.31
C TYR A 508 10.68 11.49 47.03
N HIS A 509 10.26 11.29 45.77
CA HIS A 509 8.84 11.29 45.39
C HIS A 509 8.36 10.00 44.72
N ILE A 510 9.14 8.92 44.78
CA ILE A 510 8.63 7.57 44.43
C ILE A 510 7.52 7.24 45.42
N ARG A 511 6.26 7.44 45.00
CA ARG A 511 5.08 7.17 45.83
C ARG A 511 4.67 5.70 45.80
N GLY A 512 5.36 4.89 44.99
CA GLY A 512 5.22 3.43 44.90
C GLY A 512 3.99 2.99 44.11
N ASP A 513 2.88 3.73 44.18
CA ASP A 513 1.62 3.34 43.54
C ASP A 513 1.67 3.46 42.01
N GLN A 514 2.25 4.54 41.49
CA GLN A 514 2.34 4.78 40.04
C GLN A 514 3.36 3.82 39.40
N GLU A 515 4.52 3.63 40.04
CA GLU A 515 5.56 2.73 39.60
C GLU A 515 5.06 1.27 39.60
N ARG A 516 4.31 0.89 40.64
CA ARG A 516 3.68 -0.44 40.72
C ARG A 516 2.65 -0.64 39.63
N GLN A 517 1.83 0.36 39.32
CA GLN A 517 0.87 0.27 38.22
C GLN A 517 1.60 0.05 36.90
N ILE A 518 2.63 0.85 36.60
CA ILE A 518 3.39 0.78 35.35
C ILE A 518 4.14 -0.55 35.21
N LEU A 519 4.78 -1.03 36.28
CA LEU A 519 5.41 -2.36 36.29
C LEU A 519 4.38 -3.49 36.15
N GLY A 520 3.20 -3.32 36.75
CA GLY A 520 2.07 -4.25 36.61
C GLY A 520 1.58 -4.34 35.17
N GLU A 521 1.44 -3.21 34.49
CA GLU A 521 1.10 -3.11 33.06
C GLU A 521 2.19 -3.73 32.18
N LEU A 522 3.46 -3.37 32.41
CA LEU A 522 4.61 -3.93 31.70
C LEU A 522 4.65 -5.46 31.83
N ARG A 523 4.45 -5.99 33.04
CA ARG A 523 4.35 -7.43 33.30
C ARG A 523 3.23 -8.09 32.48
N GLN A 524 2.03 -7.50 32.45
CA GLN A 524 0.91 -8.05 31.68
C GLN A 524 1.18 -8.04 30.18
N ARG A 525 1.85 -6.98 29.69
CA ARG A 525 2.24 -6.87 28.28
C ARG A 525 3.27 -7.92 27.89
N PHE A 526 4.31 -8.13 28.70
CA PHE A 526 5.26 -9.22 28.48
C PHE A 526 4.60 -10.59 28.47
N LEU A 527 3.70 -10.86 29.43
CA LEU A 527 2.94 -12.11 29.47
C LEU A 527 2.14 -12.34 28.18
N SER A 528 1.41 -11.32 27.73
CA SER A 528 0.65 -11.37 26.47
C SER A 528 1.57 -11.64 25.26
N LEU A 529 2.69 -10.91 25.19
CA LEU A 529 3.66 -11.03 24.10
C LEU A 529 4.31 -12.42 24.04
N LEU A 530 4.70 -12.96 25.19
CA LEU A 530 5.27 -14.30 25.32
C LEU A 530 4.26 -15.38 24.95
N ASN A 531 3.00 -15.26 25.38
CA ASN A 531 1.94 -16.18 25.00
C ASN A 531 1.70 -16.18 23.47
N ASN A 532 1.72 -14.99 22.85
CA ASN A 532 1.57 -14.86 21.41
C ASN A 532 2.77 -15.45 20.65
N LEU A 533 3.99 -15.19 21.11
CA LEU A 533 5.21 -15.77 20.53
C LEU A 533 5.24 -17.29 20.66
N ALA A 534 4.89 -17.83 21.82
CA ALA A 534 4.81 -19.28 22.06
C ALA A 534 3.77 -19.92 21.12
N ARG A 535 2.59 -19.30 20.99
CA ARG A 535 1.55 -19.76 20.07
C ARG A 535 2.00 -19.73 18.61
N VAL A 536 2.65 -18.66 18.16
CA VAL A 536 3.17 -18.59 16.79
C VAL A 536 4.27 -19.63 16.55
N ALA A 537 5.12 -19.89 17.54
CA ALA A 537 6.13 -20.94 17.45
C ALA A 537 5.48 -22.33 17.30
N GLU A 538 4.45 -22.65 18.10
CA GLU A 538 3.68 -23.90 17.97
C GLU A 538 2.99 -24.01 16.61
N GLU A 539 2.39 -22.93 16.11
CA GLU A 539 1.72 -22.93 14.80
C GLU A 539 2.70 -23.09 13.64
N LEU A 540 3.90 -22.48 13.72
CA LEU A 540 4.96 -22.68 12.71
C LEU A 540 5.53 -24.10 12.74
N ASP A 541 5.69 -24.70 13.92
CA ASP A 541 6.11 -26.10 14.08
C ASP A 541 5.08 -27.07 13.49
N CYS A 542 3.78 -26.79 13.66
CA CYS A 542 2.71 -27.57 13.05
C CYS A 542 2.63 -27.44 11.52
N LEU A 543 3.07 -26.31 10.96
CA LEU A 543 3.11 -26.06 9.51
C LEU A 543 4.37 -26.64 8.85
N ASP A 544 5.35 -27.09 9.62
CA ASP A 544 6.56 -27.71 9.10
C ASP A 544 6.35 -29.18 8.70
N ASP A 545 5.66 -29.38 7.59
CA ASP A 545 5.53 -30.70 6.94
C ASP A 545 6.67 -30.97 5.93
N GLY A 546 7.69 -30.10 5.91
CA GLY A 546 8.80 -30.11 4.93
C GLY A 546 8.39 -29.68 3.53
N SER A 547 7.12 -29.34 3.29
CA SER A 547 6.65 -29.00 1.96
C SER A 547 6.94 -27.53 1.62
N SER A 548 6.87 -26.60 2.57
CA SER A 548 6.90 -25.15 2.31
C SER A 548 8.15 -24.65 1.56
N GLY A 549 9.25 -25.41 1.60
CA GLY A 549 10.54 -24.98 1.04
C GLY A 549 11.27 -23.95 1.91
N ILE A 550 10.66 -23.54 3.03
CA ILE A 550 11.22 -22.66 4.04
C ILE A 550 11.58 -23.53 5.26
N ASP A 551 12.79 -23.36 5.79
CA ASP A 551 13.23 -24.08 7.01
C ASP A 551 12.56 -23.48 8.26
N LEU A 552 11.31 -23.89 8.51
CA LEU A 552 10.52 -23.42 9.64
C LEU A 552 11.11 -23.87 10.99
N ARG A 553 11.80 -25.01 11.03
CA ARG A 553 12.52 -25.47 12.23
C ARG A 553 13.62 -24.51 12.62
N ALA A 554 14.40 -24.01 11.67
CA ALA A 554 15.41 -23.01 11.95
C ALA A 554 14.80 -21.72 12.55
N VAL A 555 13.64 -21.30 12.05
CA VAL A 555 12.92 -20.12 12.57
C VAL A 555 12.40 -20.37 13.99
N VAL A 556 11.78 -21.53 14.25
CA VAL A 556 11.29 -21.92 15.59
C VAL A 556 12.45 -22.06 16.57
N ALA A 557 13.58 -22.64 16.16
CA ALA A 557 14.79 -22.72 16.98
C ALA A 557 15.33 -21.32 17.35
N GLN A 558 15.28 -20.37 16.41
CA GLN A 558 15.66 -18.98 16.68
C GLN A 558 14.71 -18.26 17.65
N LEU A 559 13.47 -18.73 17.84
CA LEU A 559 12.53 -18.12 18.80
C LEU A 559 12.78 -18.54 20.25
N GLN A 560 13.40 -19.69 20.48
CA GLN A 560 13.62 -20.22 21.84
C GLN A 560 14.42 -19.27 22.75
N PRO A 561 15.55 -18.67 22.32
CA PRO A 561 16.29 -17.73 23.16
C PRO A 561 15.45 -16.51 23.56
N PHE A 562 14.62 -16.00 22.64
CA PHE A 562 13.75 -14.84 22.91
C PHE A 562 12.65 -15.16 23.91
N LEU A 563 12.04 -16.35 23.83
CA LEU A 563 11.05 -16.80 24.82
C LEU A 563 11.66 -16.94 26.20
N LEU A 564 12.89 -17.47 26.29
CA LEU A 564 13.64 -17.57 27.55
C LEU A 564 13.96 -16.18 28.12
N SER A 565 14.60 -15.31 27.33
CA SER A 565 14.95 -13.96 27.78
C SER A 565 13.74 -13.13 28.17
N GLY A 566 12.64 -13.22 27.43
CA GLY A 566 11.40 -12.52 27.80
C GLY A 566 10.77 -13.08 29.08
N SER A 567 10.83 -14.40 29.30
CA SER A 567 10.39 -15.04 30.56
C SER A 567 11.23 -14.56 31.75
N ASP A 568 12.54 -14.43 31.58
CA ASP A 568 13.44 -13.93 32.63
C ASP A 568 13.14 -12.46 32.98
N LEU A 569 12.89 -11.62 31.97
CA LEU A 569 12.46 -10.23 32.17
C LEU A 569 11.10 -10.14 32.87
N GLN A 570 10.15 -11.01 32.51
CA GLN A 570 8.87 -11.11 33.20
C GLN A 570 9.03 -11.51 34.67
N ALA A 571 9.94 -12.45 34.97
CA ALA A 571 10.25 -12.85 36.33
C ALA A 571 10.86 -11.69 37.14
N ARG A 572 11.78 -10.92 36.54
CA ARG A 572 12.36 -9.71 37.13
C ARG A 572 11.31 -8.63 37.36
N ALA A 573 10.39 -8.41 36.41
CA ALA A 573 9.25 -7.49 36.59
C ALA A 573 8.39 -7.90 37.79
N CYS A 574 8.12 -9.21 37.95
CA CYS A 574 7.40 -9.74 39.11
C CYS A 574 8.15 -9.46 40.43
N ALA A 575 9.46 -9.67 40.45
CA ALA A 575 10.30 -9.41 41.63
C ALA A 575 10.26 -7.91 42.02
N TRP A 576 10.33 -7.01 41.04
CA TRP A 576 10.18 -5.57 41.27
C TRP A 576 8.80 -5.20 41.84
N CYS A 577 7.72 -5.74 41.28
CA CYS A 577 6.37 -5.52 41.83
C CYS A 577 6.27 -5.99 43.29
N GLN A 578 6.82 -7.16 43.61
CA GLN A 578 6.80 -7.71 44.98
C GLN A 578 7.66 -6.88 45.94
N ALA A 579 8.83 -6.40 45.49
CA ALA A 579 9.70 -5.53 46.28
C ALA A 579 9.02 -4.20 46.62
N LEU A 580 8.33 -3.58 45.65
CA LEU A 580 7.54 -2.37 45.86
C LEU A 580 6.34 -2.59 46.79
N GLU A 581 5.64 -3.72 46.66
CA GLU A 581 4.56 -4.08 47.59
C GLU A 581 5.07 -4.25 49.02
N ALA A 582 6.20 -4.92 49.20
CA ALA A 582 6.81 -5.13 50.50
C ALA A 582 7.28 -3.82 51.13
N SER A 583 7.79 -2.87 50.34
CA SER A 583 8.22 -1.56 50.84
C SER A 583 7.02 -0.69 51.25
N GLN A 584 5.93 -0.71 50.49
CA GLN A 584 4.67 -0.04 50.83
C GLN A 584 4.08 -0.59 52.14
N GLN A 585 4.10 -1.90 52.33
CA GLN A 585 3.60 -2.53 53.56
C GLN A 585 4.44 -2.15 54.78
N ARG A 586 5.77 -1.99 54.63
CA ARG A 586 6.65 -1.50 55.70
C ARG A 586 6.44 -0.02 56.01
N ALA A 587 6.04 0.78 55.02
CA ALA A 587 5.78 2.21 55.16
C ALA A 587 4.37 2.54 55.71
N GLY A 588 3.58 1.52 56.10
CA GLY A 588 2.21 1.69 56.58
C GLY A 588 2.07 2.69 57.76
N PRO A 589 0.93 3.41 57.85
CA PRO A 589 0.81 4.69 58.58
C PRO A 589 0.83 4.63 60.12
N SER A 590 1.09 3.50 60.77
CA SER A 590 0.91 3.40 62.24
C SER A 590 1.48 2.14 62.87
N SER A 591 2.81 1.99 62.89
CA SER A 591 3.44 1.19 63.95
C SER A 591 4.40 2.09 64.73
N PRO A 592 4.03 2.56 65.95
CA PRO A 592 4.95 3.30 66.79
C PRO A 592 6.11 2.37 67.16
N VAL A 593 7.31 2.81 66.75
CA VAL A 593 8.64 2.33 67.12
C VAL A 593 8.66 1.52 68.42
N ALA A 594 8.52 0.20 68.30
CA ALA A 594 8.88 -0.73 69.35
C ALA A 594 10.19 -1.40 68.92
N THR A 595 11.27 -0.90 69.50
CA THR A 595 12.61 -1.48 69.41
C THR A 595 12.60 -2.88 70.04
N SER A 596 12.61 -3.93 69.23
CA SER A 596 12.92 -5.28 69.70
C SER A 596 13.82 -5.97 68.69
N PRO A 597 15.08 -6.28 69.05
CA PRO A 597 15.99 -6.99 68.19
C PRO A 597 15.86 -8.50 68.40
N LEU A 598 16.22 -9.25 67.36
CA LEU A 598 16.56 -10.68 67.34
C LEU A 598 15.39 -11.67 67.17
N SER A 599 15.18 -12.10 65.93
CA SER A 599 14.97 -13.52 65.64
C SER A 599 15.45 -13.84 64.24
N SER A 600 16.60 -14.53 64.15
CA SER A 600 17.19 -15.03 62.91
C SER A 600 16.56 -16.37 62.54
N GLY A 601 15.63 -16.35 61.57
CA GLY A 601 15.09 -17.54 60.94
C GLY A 601 15.46 -17.57 59.46
N SER A 602 16.26 -18.56 59.08
CA SER A 602 16.67 -18.87 57.69
C SER A 602 15.46 -18.93 56.75
N SER A 603 15.41 -17.98 55.83
CA SER A 603 14.46 -17.90 54.71
C SER A 603 15.26 -18.01 53.42
N VAL A 604 14.75 -18.78 52.45
CA VAL A 604 15.36 -19.03 51.15
C VAL A 604 15.70 -17.70 50.45
N ASP A 605 16.98 -17.50 50.13
CA ASP A 605 17.53 -16.31 49.47
C ASP A 605 17.04 -16.22 48.02
N VAL A 606 15.86 -15.63 47.82
CA VAL A 606 15.60 -14.91 46.57
C VAL A 606 16.20 -13.53 46.79
N GLU A 607 17.27 -13.18 46.08
CA GLU A 607 17.87 -11.84 46.11
C GLU A 607 16.79 -10.82 45.71
N VAL A 608 16.15 -10.23 46.72
CA VAL A 608 15.21 -9.14 46.52
C VAL A 608 16.03 -7.97 46.00
N PRO A 609 15.72 -7.40 44.81
CA PRO A 609 16.44 -6.25 44.29
C PRO A 609 16.47 -5.15 45.35
N THR A 610 17.66 -4.59 45.60
CA THR A 610 17.72 -3.33 46.33
C THR A 610 16.89 -2.32 45.57
N LEU A 611 15.96 -1.65 46.27
CA LEU A 611 15.06 -0.64 45.71
C LEU A 611 15.83 0.67 45.41
N GLU A 612 16.94 0.53 44.70
CA GLU A 612 17.68 1.65 44.16
C GLU A 612 16.98 2.09 42.86
N PRO A 613 16.60 3.38 42.75
CA PRO A 613 15.89 3.89 41.59
C PRO A 613 16.70 3.78 40.30
N GLU A 614 18.03 3.81 40.39
CA GLU A 614 18.94 3.58 39.27
C GLU A 614 18.74 2.18 38.67
N HIS A 615 18.70 1.14 39.52
CA HIS A 615 18.43 -0.23 39.07
C HIS A 615 17.03 -0.41 38.47
N LEU A 616 16.05 0.35 38.96
CA LEU A 616 14.69 0.34 38.39
C LEU A 616 14.68 1.02 37.02
N ALA A 617 15.38 2.15 36.84
CA ALA A 617 15.49 2.84 35.57
C ALA A 617 16.22 1.98 34.52
N ASP A 618 17.35 1.38 34.89
CA ASP A 618 18.10 0.46 34.03
C ASP A 618 17.24 -0.75 33.63
N PHE A 619 16.49 -1.30 34.58
CA PHE A 619 15.54 -2.38 34.30
C PHE A 619 14.44 -1.95 33.33
N LEU A 620 13.85 -0.77 33.50
CA LEU A 620 12.79 -0.27 32.63
C LEU A 620 13.30 -0.03 31.20
N GLU A 621 14.50 0.49 31.04
CA GLU A 621 15.15 0.66 29.73
C GLU A 621 15.41 -0.69 29.05
N GLU A 622 16.00 -1.64 29.79
CA GLU A 622 16.22 -3.00 29.30
C GLU A 622 14.89 -3.67 28.89
N ALA A 623 13.86 -3.53 29.73
CA ALA A 623 12.55 -4.09 29.49
C ALA A 623 11.87 -3.45 28.27
N LEU A 624 11.96 -2.13 28.09
CA LEU A 624 11.41 -1.46 26.91
C LEU A 624 12.13 -1.90 25.62
N ALA A 625 13.46 -1.96 25.64
CA ALA A 625 14.25 -2.42 24.51
C ALA A 625 13.92 -3.88 24.14
N ALA A 626 13.82 -4.76 25.15
CA ALA A 626 13.43 -6.15 24.95
C ALA A 626 12.00 -6.28 24.42
N PHE A 627 11.06 -5.49 24.94
CA PHE A 627 9.68 -5.47 24.48
C PHE A 627 9.59 -5.10 22.99
N ALA A 628 10.28 -4.05 22.55
CA ALA A 628 10.34 -3.64 21.15
C ALA A 628 10.93 -4.74 20.25
N SER A 629 12.02 -5.39 20.71
CA SER A 629 12.67 -6.50 20.00
C SER A 629 11.74 -7.71 19.84
N LEU A 630 11.11 -8.15 20.93
CA LEU A 630 10.15 -9.27 20.93
C LEU A 630 8.92 -8.97 20.06
N SER A 631 8.42 -7.73 20.09
CA SER A 631 7.27 -7.31 19.28
C SER A 631 7.59 -7.30 17.79
N ARG A 632 8.77 -6.81 17.40
CA ARG A 632 9.27 -6.90 16.03
C ARG A 632 9.38 -8.36 15.58
N ARG A 633 9.89 -9.23 16.44
CA ARG A 633 10.04 -10.67 16.15
C ARG A 633 8.69 -11.36 15.97
N LEU A 634 7.72 -11.06 16.84
CA LEU A 634 6.36 -11.58 16.73
C LEU A 634 5.72 -11.20 15.39
N ARG A 635 5.84 -9.94 14.96
CA ARG A 635 5.33 -9.48 13.66
C ARG A 635 5.97 -10.25 12.50
N GLY A 636 7.29 -10.42 12.52
CA GLY A 636 8.01 -11.19 11.49
C GLY A 636 7.52 -12.63 11.40
N CYS A 637 7.38 -13.31 12.53
CA CYS A 637 6.91 -14.70 12.56
C CYS A 637 5.43 -14.83 12.19
N ALA A 638 4.58 -13.87 12.58
CA ALA A 638 3.17 -13.84 12.16
C ALA A 638 3.01 -13.59 10.65
N ALA A 639 3.87 -12.74 10.06
CA ALA A 639 3.91 -12.54 8.61
C ALA A 639 4.36 -13.81 7.88
N LEU A 640 5.44 -14.45 8.34
CA LEU A 640 5.92 -15.71 7.80
C LEU A 640 4.85 -16.82 7.85
N ARG A 641 4.16 -16.95 8.99
CA ARG A 641 3.04 -17.87 9.14
C ARG A 641 1.96 -17.63 8.08
N ARG A 642 1.55 -16.37 7.86
CA ARG A 642 0.55 -16.03 6.82
C ARG A 642 1.01 -16.45 5.43
N GLU A 643 2.27 -16.19 5.11
CA GLU A 643 2.88 -16.59 3.83
C GLU A 643 2.84 -18.11 3.64
N VAL A 644 3.28 -18.88 4.65
CA VAL A 644 3.27 -20.35 4.61
C VAL A 644 1.86 -20.90 4.43
N VAL A 645 0.86 -20.32 5.13
CA VAL A 645 -0.54 -20.73 4.99
C VAL A 645 -1.08 -20.44 3.59
N GLU A 646 -0.79 -19.28 3.01
CA GLU A 646 -1.19 -18.95 1.63
C GLU A 646 -0.48 -19.85 0.61
N GLN A 647 0.80 -20.17 0.80
CA GLN A 647 1.51 -21.13 -0.04
C GLN A 647 0.90 -22.53 0.04
N ALA A 648 0.56 -23.00 1.25
CA ALA A 648 -0.10 -24.29 1.44
C ALA A 648 -1.49 -24.30 0.76
N LYS A 649 -2.25 -23.22 0.89
CA LYS A 649 -3.55 -23.06 0.24
C LYS A 649 -3.43 -23.06 -1.29
N ALA A 650 -2.50 -22.29 -1.85
CA ALA A 650 -2.25 -22.24 -3.28
C ALA A 650 -1.89 -23.62 -3.85
N ARG A 651 -1.15 -24.43 -3.11
CA ARG A 651 -0.84 -25.82 -3.51
C ARG A 651 -2.03 -26.76 -3.46
N ILE A 652 -2.89 -26.62 -2.46
CA ILE A 652 -4.15 -27.38 -2.39
C ILE A 652 -5.05 -26.99 -3.57
N GLU A 653 -5.11 -25.70 -3.92
CA GLU A 653 -5.91 -25.18 -5.03
C GLU A 653 -5.34 -25.56 -6.41
N ALA A 654 -4.01 -25.66 -6.55
CA ALA A 654 -3.36 -26.15 -7.77
C ALA A 654 -3.68 -27.63 -8.08
N GLY A 655 -4.33 -28.34 -7.16
CA GLY A 655 -4.65 -29.76 -7.29
C GLY A 655 -3.45 -30.66 -7.04
N PRO A 656 -3.66 -31.98 -6.88
CA PRO A 656 -2.56 -32.92 -6.85
C PRO A 656 -1.78 -32.77 -8.16
N ILE A 657 -0.52 -32.38 -8.06
CA ILE A 657 0.39 -32.42 -9.20
C ILE A 657 0.38 -33.88 -9.66
N ASP A 658 -0.18 -34.16 -10.84
CA ASP A 658 -0.31 -35.48 -11.46
C ASP A 658 1.05 -36.15 -11.81
N GLY A 659 2.12 -35.73 -11.12
CA GLY A 659 3.46 -36.25 -11.17
C GLY A 659 3.82 -37.14 -9.99
N PHE A 660 2.86 -37.85 -9.38
CA PHE A 660 3.20 -39.13 -8.74
C PHE A 660 3.63 -40.09 -9.87
N GLU A 661 4.85 -39.89 -10.39
CA GLU A 661 5.63 -40.97 -10.98
C GLU A 661 5.58 -42.08 -9.95
N VAL A 662 4.81 -43.11 -10.28
CA VAL A 662 4.82 -44.39 -9.59
C VAL A 662 6.28 -44.78 -9.54
N LEU A 663 6.92 -44.54 -8.39
CA LEU A 663 8.24 -45.08 -8.09
C LEU A 663 8.20 -46.53 -8.56
N PRO A 664 9.01 -46.92 -9.55
CA PRO A 664 8.94 -48.25 -10.12
C PRO A 664 9.01 -49.21 -8.95
N LYS A 665 8.00 -50.08 -8.83
CA LYS A 665 7.97 -51.14 -7.83
C LYS A 665 9.35 -51.78 -7.84
N GLY A 666 10.14 -51.51 -6.81
CA GLY A 666 11.44 -52.13 -6.65
C GLY A 666 11.21 -53.62 -6.73
N ASP A 667 11.76 -54.24 -7.77
CA ASP A 667 11.68 -55.67 -7.96
C ASP A 667 12.18 -56.34 -6.67
N GLY A 668 11.27 -57.05 -6.01
CA GLY A 668 11.54 -57.82 -4.81
C GLY A 668 12.47 -58.98 -5.13
N SER A 669 13.76 -58.69 -5.27
CA SER A 669 14.82 -59.68 -5.34
C SER A 669 15.91 -59.35 -4.31
N GLY A 670 16.04 -60.22 -3.31
CA GLY A 670 17.24 -60.29 -2.47
C GLY A 670 17.08 -59.77 -1.05
N TRP A 671 16.25 -60.43 -0.23
CA TRP A 671 16.67 -60.71 1.14
C TRP A 671 17.13 -62.17 1.17
N SER A 672 18.45 -62.35 1.29
CA SER A 672 19.16 -63.55 1.71
C SER A 672 20.05 -63.15 2.85
#